data_AF-A0A821XI04-F1
#
_entry.id   AF-A0A821XI04-F1
#
_cell.length_a   1.000
_cell.length_b   1.000
_cell.length_c   1.000
_cell.angle_alpha   90.00
_cell.angle_beta   90.00
_cell.angle_gamma   90.00
#
_symmetry.space_group_name_H-M   'P 1'
#
loop_
_entity.id
_entity.type
_entity.pdbx_description
1 polymer ?
#
loop_
_entity_poly.entity_id
_entity_poly.type
_entity_poly.pdbx_seq_one_letter_code
_entity_poly.pdbx_strand_id
1 'polypeptide(L)'
;MASNYVTNNVLVTMGDDFQYQDAGMWFKNLDKLITYGNMKAAKDGLDIKLFYSTPDCYLKAVKDANATFPIKQDDFFPYASDSTAYWTGYFTSRPTTKYFERLGNNYLQVLKQLQVLANLEEHNVFVLDELRSAMGVMQHHDAVTGTEKEHVAHDYERILDSAIRDASLIANQAFNKILNPNESLPAFSYKRCRFNESSCPISENSEQFIVTMYNPLGWDVKQPIRVPVTEGTYSVFAPNGDEITSQLIKIPDPVKNIPTRKSKATHEIVFMAYLHPLGIKSFFIRKNKKDKRETKRAKDFYLNVNDYFKNLKDNIDIVIKSEDNLKNYNDLANNYQSGNHFASFNTNDGRYDEKIIKNPQELETIDWNVLKDKDSSKEYFDEIEKLRVGVERVLEKSGYPFANEEELRMLSDEPRIVEREAESYIENEHFKLRLDSSGQITHLILPDRTFNMKIQFYYWTGCIGNNTKPSERSSGAYIFRPETTQPKSMSFKTTAKHQGPVVQELWIEGDKNLAASVRIYHEKQYFEVDYVIGPIDITDNTGKEYIVRYESDLVNNGIFYTDSNGRQTLKRRLNERPQWNLTLEEPIAGNYYPVTNEIFIEDKDTRMTILTDRSQGGTSLEEGQIELMLHRRLLHDDAFGVGEALNETANGVGLVVRGKQRVLFRNAGENYNTTKEILAMHLEPIVLVADAKDLTYDQWMTLKRLTGLKTELPTGLHLLTLEPWSKSKLLIRFENYLEKSDTSTVEIDLSNLFKNLNIKSFEETTLAANQRVDKEKWSWNKERVFVESFNNNYGNFGEIKMAKENEMVSDNGFVIKLKAKEIRTFIVDYEYLDE
;
A
#
# COMPACT_ATOMS: atom_id res chain seq x y z
N MET A 1 -28.39 37.89 -8.52
CA MET A 1 -28.81 36.52 -8.13
C MET A 1 -29.63 35.88 -9.24
N ALA A 2 -30.85 36.36 -9.56
CA ALA A 2 -31.68 35.77 -10.62
C ALA A 2 -31.01 35.67 -12.00
N SER A 3 -30.18 36.66 -12.37
CA SER A 3 -29.42 36.68 -13.64
C SER A 3 -28.43 35.52 -13.82
N ASN A 4 -28.08 34.80 -12.75
CA ASN A 4 -27.16 33.67 -12.80
C ASN A 4 -27.90 32.32 -12.93
N TYR A 5 -29.24 32.34 -12.95
CA TYR A 5 -30.07 31.14 -13.15
C TYR A 5 -30.68 31.17 -14.54
N VAL A 6 -30.87 29.98 -15.13
CA VAL A 6 -31.47 29.81 -16.46
C VAL A 6 -32.98 30.06 -16.44
N THR A 7 -33.66 29.73 -15.34
CA THR A 7 -35.13 29.85 -15.21
C THR A 7 -35.52 31.03 -14.31
N ASN A 8 -36.79 31.42 -14.36
CA ASN A 8 -37.38 32.42 -13.46
C ASN A 8 -37.66 31.89 -12.03
N ASN A 9 -37.27 30.65 -11.73
CA ASN A 9 -37.35 30.08 -10.39
C ASN A 9 -35.99 30.20 -9.70
N VAL A 10 -35.96 30.84 -8.53
CA VAL A 10 -34.75 31.01 -7.72
C VAL A 10 -34.96 30.35 -6.36
N LEU A 11 -34.03 29.46 -5.98
CA LEU A 11 -34.00 28.87 -4.66
C LEU A 11 -33.27 29.81 -3.69
N VAL A 12 -33.90 30.11 -2.56
CA VAL A 12 -33.28 30.85 -1.46
C VAL A 12 -33.22 29.94 -0.25
N THR A 13 -32.01 29.53 0.13
CA THR A 13 -31.77 28.63 1.27
C THR A 13 -31.79 29.43 2.57
N MET A 14 -32.97 29.54 3.19
CA MET A 14 -33.16 30.24 4.46
C MET A 14 -32.74 29.35 5.63
N GLY A 15 -31.44 29.28 5.92
CA GLY A 15 -30.88 28.49 7.01
C GLY A 15 -29.36 28.50 6.98
N ASP A 16 -28.75 27.97 8.03
CA ASP A 16 -27.31 27.83 8.20
C ASP A 16 -27.04 26.73 9.25
N ASP A 17 -25.78 26.49 9.59
CA ASP A 17 -25.36 25.50 10.57
C ASP A 17 -26.12 25.62 11.91
N PHE A 18 -26.74 24.50 12.31
CA PHE A 18 -27.52 24.35 13.55
C PHE A 18 -28.58 25.45 13.80
N GLN A 19 -29.08 26.08 12.74
CA GLN A 19 -30.22 27.02 12.81
C GLN A 19 -31.53 26.30 13.14
N TYR A 20 -32.61 27.07 13.28
CA TYR A 20 -33.96 26.59 13.62
C TYR A 20 -34.13 25.95 15.02
N GLN A 21 -33.17 26.13 15.95
CA GLN A 21 -33.37 25.78 17.37
C GLN A 21 -34.55 26.55 17.99
N ASP A 22 -34.72 27.83 17.62
CA ASP A 22 -35.98 28.57 17.76
C ASP A 22 -36.57 28.81 16.36
N ALA A 23 -37.28 27.81 15.85
CA ALA A 23 -37.95 27.89 14.56
C ALA A 23 -39.05 28.97 14.53
N GLY A 24 -39.66 29.30 15.68
CA GLY A 24 -40.73 30.29 15.78
C GLY A 24 -40.26 31.69 15.37
N MET A 25 -39.05 32.07 15.78
CA MET A 25 -38.41 33.32 15.33
C MET A 25 -38.24 33.37 13.81
N TRP A 26 -37.76 32.28 13.19
CA TRP A 26 -37.54 32.19 11.75
C TRP A 26 -38.85 32.28 10.97
N PHE A 27 -39.82 31.41 11.28
CA PHE A 27 -41.08 31.36 10.57
C PHE A 27 -41.88 32.67 10.69
N LYS A 28 -41.92 33.28 11.88
CA LYS A 28 -42.61 34.58 12.07
C LYS A 28 -42.05 35.70 11.21
N ASN A 29 -40.73 35.74 11.01
CA ASN A 29 -40.10 36.77 10.17
C ASN A 29 -40.24 36.45 8.68
N LEU A 30 -40.15 35.17 8.31
CA LEU A 30 -40.37 34.71 6.93
C LEU A 30 -41.81 34.95 6.47
N ASP A 31 -42.82 34.71 7.32
CA ASP A 31 -44.22 35.01 7.04
C ASP A 31 -44.42 36.50 6.71
N LYS A 32 -43.81 37.38 7.52
CA LYS A 32 -43.83 38.83 7.28
C LYS A 32 -43.13 39.19 5.99
N LEU A 33 -41.94 38.63 5.74
CA LEU A 33 -41.16 38.88 4.53
C LEU A 33 -41.94 38.48 3.27
N ILE A 34 -42.53 37.28 3.27
CA ILE A 34 -43.36 36.76 2.17
C ILE A 34 -44.58 37.66 1.96
N THR A 35 -45.31 37.98 3.04
CA THR A 35 -46.54 38.78 2.97
C THR A 35 -46.26 40.19 2.43
N TYR A 36 -45.36 40.93 3.08
CA TYR A 36 -45.07 42.31 2.71
C TYR A 36 -44.26 42.41 1.40
N GLY A 37 -43.39 41.43 1.12
CA GLY A 37 -42.66 41.34 -0.15
C GLY A 37 -43.60 41.16 -1.33
N ASN A 38 -44.57 40.25 -1.22
CA ASN A 38 -45.60 40.06 -2.26
C ASN A 38 -46.52 41.28 -2.41
N MET A 39 -46.93 41.92 -1.31
CA MET A 39 -47.73 43.16 -1.37
C MET A 39 -46.97 44.29 -2.08
N LYS A 40 -45.68 44.45 -1.78
CA LYS A 40 -44.83 45.44 -2.43
C LYS A 40 -44.63 45.13 -3.91
N ALA A 41 -44.35 43.86 -4.26
CA ALA A 41 -44.24 43.43 -5.65
C ALA A 41 -45.50 43.77 -6.45
N ALA A 42 -46.69 43.47 -5.90
CA ALA A 42 -47.96 43.82 -6.53
C ALA A 42 -48.15 45.34 -6.66
N LYS A 43 -47.82 46.13 -5.63
CA LYS A 43 -47.91 47.60 -5.66
C LYS A 43 -47.00 48.23 -6.71
N ASP A 44 -45.78 47.72 -6.83
CA ASP A 44 -44.76 48.25 -7.72
C ASP A 44 -44.84 47.65 -9.15
N GLY A 45 -45.80 46.74 -9.40
CA GLY A 45 -45.99 46.08 -10.69
C GLY A 45 -44.88 45.08 -11.05
N LEU A 46 -44.20 44.51 -10.06
CA LEU A 46 -43.13 43.52 -10.23
C LEU A 46 -43.72 42.11 -10.31
N ASP A 47 -43.29 41.33 -11.29
CA ASP A 47 -43.64 39.91 -11.42
C ASP A 47 -42.74 39.03 -10.52
N ILE A 48 -42.91 39.20 -9.20
CA ILE A 48 -42.16 38.46 -8.18
C ILE A 48 -43.14 37.84 -7.20
N LYS A 49 -42.95 36.55 -6.91
CA LYS A 49 -43.72 35.82 -5.90
C LYS A 49 -42.80 35.06 -4.95
N LEU A 50 -42.86 35.43 -3.68
CA LEU A 50 -42.19 34.76 -2.58
C LEU A 50 -43.15 33.75 -1.92
N PHE A 51 -42.65 32.56 -1.60
CA PHE A 51 -43.40 31.52 -0.90
C PHE A 51 -42.45 30.49 -0.28
N TYR A 52 -42.92 29.75 0.72
CA TYR A 52 -42.20 28.58 1.23
C TYR A 52 -42.14 27.48 0.18
N SER A 53 -40.99 26.83 0.07
CA SER A 53 -40.78 25.75 -0.88
C SER A 53 -39.81 24.71 -0.31
N THR A 54 -39.60 23.64 -1.06
CA THR A 54 -38.61 22.59 -0.80
C THR A 54 -37.70 22.45 -2.01
N PRO A 55 -36.50 21.85 -1.87
CA PRO A 55 -35.65 21.55 -3.02
C PRO A 55 -36.34 20.73 -4.11
N ASP A 56 -37.25 19.80 -3.74
CA ASP A 56 -38.03 19.00 -4.67
C ASP A 56 -39.04 19.85 -5.48
N CYS A 57 -39.81 20.71 -4.79
CA CYS A 57 -40.74 21.64 -5.45
C CYS A 57 -40.00 22.63 -6.36
N TYR A 58 -38.82 23.10 -5.95
CA TYR A 58 -37.96 23.94 -6.77
C TYR A 58 -37.51 23.21 -8.04
N LEU A 59 -36.98 21.99 -7.91
CA LEU A 59 -36.49 21.24 -9.07
C LEU A 59 -37.63 20.90 -10.03
N LYS A 60 -38.82 20.60 -9.52
CA LYS A 60 -40.03 20.45 -10.34
C LYS A 60 -40.37 21.73 -11.11
N ALA A 61 -40.33 22.90 -10.47
CA ALA A 61 -40.60 24.17 -11.14
C ALA A 61 -39.55 24.49 -12.23
N VAL A 62 -38.27 24.17 -11.96
CA VAL A 62 -37.18 24.29 -12.96
C VAL A 62 -37.40 23.36 -14.15
N LYS A 63 -37.87 22.13 -13.90
CA LYS A 63 -38.24 21.17 -14.96
C LYS A 63 -39.43 21.69 -15.78
N ASP A 64 -40.49 22.14 -15.12
CA ASP A 64 -41.72 22.62 -15.76
C ASP A 64 -41.49 23.89 -16.59
N ALA A 65 -40.44 24.67 -16.27
CA ALA A 65 -39.99 25.80 -17.09
C ALA A 65 -39.41 25.37 -18.46
N ASN A 66 -39.12 24.07 -18.64
CA ASN A 66 -38.69 23.46 -19.90
C ASN A 66 -37.47 24.15 -20.56
N ALA A 67 -36.57 24.69 -19.74
CA ALA A 67 -35.38 25.38 -20.22
C ALA A 67 -34.29 24.40 -20.71
N THR A 68 -33.36 24.90 -21.51
CA THR A 68 -32.18 24.17 -22.00
C THR A 68 -30.99 24.45 -21.08
N PHE A 69 -30.28 23.40 -20.66
CA PHE A 69 -29.17 23.49 -19.71
C PHE A 69 -27.82 23.06 -20.31
N PRO A 70 -26.70 23.64 -19.85
CA PRO A 70 -25.36 23.16 -20.19
C PRO A 70 -25.09 21.78 -19.54
N ILE A 71 -24.06 21.08 -20.02
CA ILE A 71 -23.64 19.76 -19.51
C ILE A 71 -22.33 19.84 -18.72
N LYS A 72 -22.19 18.95 -17.73
CA LYS A 72 -21.00 18.74 -16.89
C LYS A 72 -20.76 17.24 -16.76
N GLN A 73 -19.56 16.73 -17.05
CA GLN A 73 -19.29 15.28 -17.12
C GLN A 73 -18.11 14.80 -16.24
N ASP A 74 -17.30 15.72 -15.75
CA ASP A 74 -16.21 15.55 -14.79
C ASP A 74 -16.63 15.90 -13.36
N ASP A 75 -15.67 15.97 -12.43
CA ASP A 75 -15.89 16.30 -11.02
C ASP A 75 -15.63 17.78 -10.69
N PHE A 76 -15.72 18.13 -9.41
CA PHE A 76 -15.51 19.50 -8.91
C PHE A 76 -14.21 19.60 -8.08
N PHE A 77 -13.21 18.76 -8.37
CA PHE A 77 -11.94 18.76 -7.64
C PHE A 77 -10.80 19.44 -8.40
N PRO A 78 -9.80 19.97 -7.66
CA PRO A 78 -9.88 20.34 -6.25
C PRO A 78 -10.78 21.57 -6.02
N TYR A 79 -11.41 21.65 -4.85
CA TYR A 79 -12.13 22.84 -4.41
C TYR A 79 -11.16 23.90 -3.85
N ALA A 80 -11.43 25.16 -4.16
CA ALA A 80 -10.77 26.30 -3.54
C ALA A 80 -11.82 27.37 -3.21
N SER A 81 -11.82 27.84 -1.96
CA SER A 81 -12.68 28.97 -1.56
C SER A 81 -12.12 30.31 -2.04
N ASP A 82 -10.79 30.38 -2.20
CA ASP A 82 -10.02 31.57 -2.57
C ASP A 82 -8.77 31.16 -3.36
N SER A 83 -8.09 32.13 -3.99
CA SER A 83 -6.95 31.88 -4.88
C SER A 83 -5.78 31.11 -4.23
N THR A 84 -5.59 31.25 -2.92
CA THR A 84 -4.53 30.60 -2.13
C THR A 84 -5.02 29.55 -1.14
N ALA A 85 -6.32 29.19 -1.18
CA ALA A 85 -6.95 28.31 -0.19
C ALA A 85 -7.54 27.08 -0.90
N TYR A 86 -6.67 26.17 -1.33
CA TYR A 86 -7.06 24.89 -1.91
C TYR A 86 -7.31 23.86 -0.81
N TRP A 87 -8.51 23.28 -0.81
CA TRP A 87 -8.97 22.30 0.17
C TRP A 87 -8.48 20.91 -0.24
N THR A 88 -7.16 20.75 -0.27
CA THR A 88 -6.49 19.51 -0.71
C THR A 88 -5.70 18.85 0.41
N GLY A 89 -5.62 19.49 1.59
CA GLY A 89 -4.99 18.93 2.78
C GLY A 89 -5.81 17.80 3.41
N TYR A 90 -7.15 17.96 3.44
CA TYR A 90 -8.04 16.95 4.02
C TYR A 90 -8.05 15.61 3.27
N PHE A 91 -7.51 15.56 2.04
CA PHE A 91 -7.27 14.30 1.36
C PHE A 91 -6.35 13.37 2.17
N THR A 92 -5.50 13.92 3.05
CA THR A 92 -4.55 13.17 3.88
C THR A 92 -4.70 13.41 5.39
N SER A 93 -5.35 14.48 5.86
CA SER A 93 -5.54 14.75 7.29
C SER A 93 -6.10 13.55 8.06
N ARG A 94 -5.56 13.24 9.25
CA ARG A 94 -5.92 12.05 10.05
C ARG A 94 -5.81 10.72 9.27
N PRO A 95 -4.63 10.38 8.71
CA PRO A 95 -4.48 9.19 7.87
C PRO A 95 -4.70 7.88 8.64
N THR A 96 -4.54 7.85 9.96
CA THR A 96 -4.86 6.67 10.78
C THR A 96 -6.36 6.39 10.79
N THR A 97 -7.19 7.42 10.97
CA THR A 97 -8.66 7.34 10.94
C THR A 97 -9.17 6.94 9.55
N LYS A 98 -8.58 7.46 8.47
CA LYS A 98 -8.88 7.06 7.07
C LYS A 98 -8.64 5.57 6.81
N TYR A 99 -7.57 5.00 7.37
CA TYR A 99 -7.35 3.55 7.30
C TYR A 99 -8.31 2.77 8.19
N PHE A 100 -8.64 3.30 9.36
CA PHE A 100 -9.57 2.64 10.26
C PHE A 100 -10.98 2.56 9.67
N GLU A 101 -11.41 3.57 8.90
CA GLU A 101 -12.62 3.52 8.07
C GLU A 101 -12.57 2.35 7.08
N ARG A 102 -11.48 2.19 6.33
CA ARG A 102 -11.32 1.09 5.36
C ARG A 102 -11.37 -0.28 6.03
N LEU A 103 -10.70 -0.40 7.17
CA LEU A 103 -10.73 -1.61 7.99
C LEU A 103 -12.16 -1.90 8.49
N GLY A 104 -12.87 -0.88 8.98
CA GLY A 104 -14.25 -0.99 9.44
C GLY A 104 -15.21 -1.44 8.34
N ASN A 105 -15.07 -0.90 7.13
CA ASN A 105 -15.84 -1.36 5.97
C ASN A 105 -15.55 -2.83 5.64
N ASN A 106 -14.28 -3.27 5.66
CA ASN A 106 -13.94 -4.68 5.42
C ASN A 106 -14.63 -5.60 6.44
N TYR A 107 -14.55 -5.29 7.73
CA TYR A 107 -15.27 -6.03 8.76
C TYR A 107 -16.78 -6.01 8.53
N LEU A 108 -17.37 -4.87 8.20
CA LEU A 108 -18.80 -4.78 7.91
C LEU A 108 -19.21 -5.70 6.75
N GLN A 109 -18.47 -5.72 5.64
CA GLN A 109 -18.78 -6.60 4.50
C GLN A 109 -18.65 -8.08 4.89
N VAL A 110 -17.60 -8.45 5.59
CA VAL A 110 -17.40 -9.84 6.02
C VAL A 110 -18.50 -10.30 6.97
N LEU A 111 -18.84 -9.49 7.98
CA LEU A 111 -19.81 -9.88 8.99
C LEU A 111 -21.23 -9.97 8.41
N LYS A 112 -21.58 -9.08 7.45
CA LYS A 112 -22.81 -9.21 6.65
C LYS A 112 -22.88 -10.56 5.93
N GLN A 113 -21.80 -10.94 5.24
CA GLN A 113 -21.74 -12.20 4.50
C GLN A 113 -21.79 -13.42 5.44
N LEU A 114 -21.02 -13.42 6.53
CA LEU A 114 -20.98 -14.51 7.50
C LEU A 114 -22.32 -14.70 8.22
N GLN A 115 -23.03 -13.61 8.54
CA GLN A 115 -24.39 -13.67 9.11
C GLN A 115 -25.34 -14.46 8.20
N VAL A 116 -25.24 -14.27 6.88
CA VAL A 116 -26.04 -14.99 5.88
C VAL A 116 -25.52 -16.41 5.68
N LEU A 117 -24.24 -16.57 5.33
CA LEU A 117 -23.69 -17.86 4.92
C LEU A 117 -23.63 -18.89 6.05
N ALA A 118 -23.53 -18.47 7.31
CA ALA A 118 -23.57 -19.37 8.45
C ALA A 118 -24.99 -19.63 9.00
N ASN A 119 -26.02 -19.04 8.38
CA ASN A 119 -27.41 -19.10 8.85
C ASN A 119 -27.52 -18.75 10.34
N LEU A 120 -26.99 -17.59 10.74
CA LEU A 120 -26.99 -17.20 12.15
C LEU A 120 -28.34 -16.60 12.55
N GLU A 121 -28.59 -16.57 13.86
CA GLU A 121 -29.82 -16.03 14.42
C GLU A 121 -30.00 -14.54 14.13
N GLU A 122 -31.25 -14.12 13.94
CA GLU A 122 -31.63 -12.75 13.59
C GLU A 122 -31.26 -11.73 14.68
N HIS A 123 -31.15 -12.15 15.95
CA HIS A 123 -30.79 -11.23 17.04
C HIS A 123 -29.39 -10.60 16.85
N ASN A 124 -28.50 -11.24 16.09
CA ASN A 124 -27.20 -10.68 15.73
C ASN A 124 -27.29 -9.45 14.81
N VAL A 125 -28.42 -9.26 14.11
CA VAL A 125 -28.61 -8.11 13.22
C VAL A 125 -28.50 -6.80 14.00
N PHE A 126 -28.83 -6.78 15.29
CA PHE A 126 -28.65 -5.62 16.16
C PHE A 126 -27.19 -5.11 16.19
N VAL A 127 -26.21 -5.98 16.46
CA VAL A 127 -24.79 -5.57 16.49
C VAL A 127 -24.25 -5.25 15.09
N LEU A 128 -24.84 -5.84 14.04
CA LEU A 128 -24.53 -5.50 12.66
C LEU A 128 -25.05 -4.10 12.29
N ASP A 129 -26.23 -3.73 12.77
CA ASP A 129 -26.84 -2.41 12.58
C ASP A 129 -26.06 -1.32 13.34
N GLU A 130 -25.53 -1.63 14.52
CA GLU A 130 -24.61 -0.73 15.24
C GLU A 130 -23.34 -0.47 14.43
N LEU A 131 -22.71 -1.51 13.87
CA LEU A 131 -21.55 -1.34 12.98
C LEU A 131 -21.91 -0.60 11.69
N ARG A 132 -23.08 -0.87 11.09
CA ARG A 132 -23.57 -0.13 9.91
C ARG A 132 -23.75 1.36 10.24
N SER A 133 -24.29 1.67 11.41
CA SER A 133 -24.49 3.05 11.88
C SER A 133 -23.16 3.76 12.15
N ALA A 134 -22.23 3.09 12.83
CA ALA A 134 -20.87 3.61 13.06
C ALA A 134 -20.17 3.92 11.73
N MET A 135 -20.21 2.98 10.77
CA MET A 135 -19.65 3.21 9.44
C MET A 135 -20.36 4.34 8.68
N GLY A 136 -21.66 4.52 8.86
CA GLY A 136 -22.40 5.65 8.31
C GLY A 136 -21.92 7.00 8.85
N VAL A 137 -21.70 7.09 10.16
CA VAL A 137 -21.13 8.29 10.81
C VAL A 137 -19.70 8.56 10.30
N MET A 138 -18.89 7.52 10.10
CA MET A 138 -17.53 7.68 9.55
C MET A 138 -17.51 8.32 8.16
N GLN A 139 -18.59 8.21 7.36
CA GLN A 139 -18.67 8.87 6.05
C GLN A 139 -19.02 10.36 6.13
N HIS A 140 -19.24 10.92 7.32
CA HIS A 140 -19.46 12.35 7.51
C HIS A 140 -18.29 13.16 6.92
N HIS A 141 -18.60 14.33 6.36
CA HIS A 141 -17.63 15.20 5.70
C HIS A 141 -16.68 15.93 6.66
N ASP A 142 -16.85 15.73 7.97
CA ASP A 142 -15.88 16.01 9.03
C ASP A 142 -15.57 14.76 9.87
N ALA A 143 -15.53 13.58 9.26
CA ALA A 143 -15.05 12.37 9.92
C ALA A 143 -13.94 11.73 9.09
N VAL A 144 -14.29 11.07 7.96
CA VAL A 144 -13.27 10.48 7.07
C VAL A 144 -12.33 11.53 6.48
N THR A 145 -12.77 12.79 6.37
CA THR A 145 -11.94 13.92 5.91
C THR A 145 -10.88 14.35 6.94
N GLY A 146 -11.08 14.04 8.22
CA GLY A 146 -10.18 14.42 9.30
C GLY A 146 -10.20 15.91 9.62
N THR A 147 -11.37 16.54 9.49
CA THR A 147 -11.61 17.97 9.67
C THR A 147 -12.46 18.28 10.90
N GLU A 148 -12.46 17.39 11.88
CA GLU A 148 -13.05 17.56 13.19
C GLU A 148 -12.01 17.89 14.27
N LYS A 149 -12.50 18.36 15.41
CA LYS A 149 -11.71 18.52 16.63
C LYS A 149 -11.17 17.18 17.14
N GLU A 150 -10.04 17.20 17.82
CA GLU A 150 -9.33 15.98 18.25
C GLU A 150 -10.21 15.03 19.08
N HIS A 151 -10.98 15.57 20.02
CA HIS A 151 -11.85 14.74 20.86
C HIS A 151 -13.02 14.11 20.09
N VAL A 152 -13.45 14.73 18.99
CA VAL A 152 -14.50 14.18 18.11
C VAL A 152 -13.92 13.05 17.26
N ALA A 153 -12.68 13.21 16.75
CA ALA A 153 -11.96 12.13 16.07
C ALA A 153 -11.84 10.88 16.96
N HIS A 154 -11.43 11.07 18.23
CA HIS A 154 -11.39 9.98 19.21
C HIS A 154 -12.77 9.36 19.47
N ASP A 155 -13.86 10.14 19.40
CA ASP A 155 -15.20 9.61 19.58
C ASP A 155 -15.64 8.74 18.39
N TYR A 156 -15.35 9.17 17.17
CA TYR A 156 -15.56 8.35 15.96
C TYR A 156 -14.78 7.04 16.03
N GLU A 157 -13.50 7.09 16.41
CA GLU A 157 -12.67 5.90 16.58
C GLU A 157 -13.19 4.97 17.69
N ARG A 158 -13.64 5.54 18.82
CA ARG A 158 -14.24 4.79 19.92
C ARG A 158 -15.51 4.07 19.49
N ILE A 159 -16.41 4.75 18.78
CA ILE A 159 -17.67 4.19 18.29
C ILE A 159 -17.40 3.06 17.30
N LEU A 160 -16.49 3.27 16.33
CA LEU A 160 -16.15 2.26 15.34
C LEU A 160 -15.46 1.03 15.96
N ASP A 161 -14.48 1.21 16.88
CA ASP A 161 -13.82 0.07 17.55
C ASP A 161 -14.80 -0.73 18.41
N SER A 162 -15.71 -0.05 19.13
CA SER A 162 -16.75 -0.73 19.90
C SER A 162 -17.64 -1.58 18.99
N ALA A 163 -18.15 -0.98 17.91
CA ALA A 163 -19.06 -1.67 17.00
C ALA A 163 -18.38 -2.86 16.29
N ILE A 164 -17.11 -2.74 15.88
CA ILE A 164 -16.35 -3.87 15.31
C ILE A 164 -16.17 -4.98 16.35
N ARG A 165 -15.83 -4.61 17.60
CA ARG A 165 -15.61 -5.59 18.67
C ARG A 165 -16.90 -6.36 18.99
N ASP A 166 -18.02 -5.67 19.09
CA ASP A 166 -19.31 -6.27 19.45
C ASP A 166 -19.84 -7.13 18.29
N ALA A 167 -19.73 -6.64 17.05
CA ALA A 167 -20.09 -7.41 15.85
C ALA A 167 -19.14 -8.59 15.56
N SER A 168 -17.93 -8.63 16.12
CA SER A 168 -17.00 -9.78 15.99
C SER A 168 -17.55 -11.09 16.60
N LEU A 169 -18.63 -11.02 17.41
CA LEU A 169 -19.40 -12.18 17.83
C LEU A 169 -19.92 -12.99 16.63
N ILE A 170 -20.35 -12.32 15.55
CA ILE A 170 -20.85 -12.97 14.33
C ILE A 170 -19.77 -13.88 13.72
N ALA A 171 -18.53 -13.38 13.60
CA ALA A 171 -17.43 -14.20 13.10
C ALA A 171 -17.13 -15.39 14.02
N ASN A 172 -17.20 -15.20 15.34
CA ASN A 172 -16.99 -16.28 16.31
C ASN A 172 -18.06 -17.37 16.18
N GLN A 173 -19.34 -16.99 16.12
CA GLN A 173 -20.45 -17.92 15.95
C GLN A 173 -20.38 -18.62 14.59
N ALA A 174 -20.16 -17.86 13.50
CA ALA A 174 -20.04 -18.41 12.15
C ALA A 174 -18.91 -19.44 12.05
N PHE A 175 -17.71 -19.10 12.55
CA PHE A 175 -16.57 -20.02 12.47
C PHE A 175 -16.79 -21.29 13.28
N ASN A 176 -17.33 -21.20 14.50
CA ASN A 176 -17.63 -22.40 15.28
C ASN A 176 -18.72 -23.26 14.63
N LYS A 177 -19.80 -22.64 14.16
CA LYS A 177 -20.92 -23.36 13.51
C LYS A 177 -20.51 -24.03 12.20
N ILE A 178 -19.70 -23.36 11.39
CA ILE A 178 -19.27 -23.88 10.09
C ILE A 178 -18.13 -24.91 10.22
N LEU A 179 -17.10 -24.60 11.03
CA LEU A 179 -15.91 -25.44 11.10
C LEU A 179 -16.11 -26.67 12.00
N ASN A 180 -17.03 -26.59 12.97
CA ASN A 180 -17.33 -27.66 13.92
C ASN A 180 -18.86 -27.84 14.07
N PRO A 181 -19.57 -28.24 13.00
CA PRO A 181 -21.04 -28.26 12.97
C PRO A 181 -21.68 -29.26 13.95
N ASN A 182 -20.97 -30.34 14.29
CA ASN A 182 -21.44 -31.34 15.24
C ASN A 182 -21.07 -31.03 16.70
N GLU A 183 -20.46 -29.86 16.96
CA GLU A 183 -20.00 -29.44 18.30
C GLU A 183 -19.11 -30.48 19.00
N SER A 184 -18.38 -31.27 18.21
CA SER A 184 -17.52 -32.36 18.70
C SER A 184 -16.27 -31.86 19.45
N LEU A 185 -15.87 -30.62 19.16
CA LEU A 185 -14.78 -29.91 19.83
C LEU A 185 -15.33 -28.74 20.66
N PRO A 186 -14.63 -28.32 21.73
CA PRO A 186 -14.95 -27.09 22.44
C PRO A 186 -14.95 -25.89 21.50
N ALA A 187 -15.87 -24.94 21.73
CA ALA A 187 -15.94 -23.72 20.95
C ALA A 187 -14.65 -22.90 21.08
N PHE A 188 -14.10 -22.47 19.94
CA PHE A 188 -12.92 -21.62 19.89
C PHE A 188 -13.31 -20.16 20.07
N SER A 189 -12.50 -19.42 20.83
CA SER A 189 -12.62 -17.97 20.94
C SER A 189 -11.66 -17.31 19.94
N TYR A 190 -12.17 -16.99 18.75
CA TYR A 190 -11.46 -16.26 17.71
C TYR A 190 -11.35 -14.77 18.07
N LYS A 191 -10.11 -14.29 18.20
CA LYS A 191 -9.81 -12.89 18.54
C LYS A 191 -9.11 -12.18 17.39
N ARG A 192 -9.46 -10.91 17.23
CA ARG A 192 -8.76 -9.97 16.35
C ARG A 192 -7.39 -9.62 16.94
N CYS A 193 -6.39 -9.54 16.07
CA CYS A 193 -5.06 -9.05 16.43
C CYS A 193 -4.81 -7.65 15.85
N ARG A 194 -3.84 -6.94 16.43
CA ARG A 194 -3.42 -5.60 15.99
C ARG A 194 -2.26 -5.75 15.01
N PHE A 195 -2.56 -6.25 13.81
CA PHE A 195 -1.53 -6.52 12.79
C PHE A 195 -0.79 -5.27 12.32
N ASN A 196 -1.45 -4.09 12.33
CA ASN A 196 -0.78 -2.82 12.01
C ASN A 196 0.35 -2.49 13.01
N GLU A 197 0.23 -2.91 14.26
CA GLU A 197 1.28 -2.76 15.27
C GLU A 197 2.12 -4.03 15.42
N SER A 198 1.96 -5.02 14.53
CA SER A 198 2.58 -6.35 14.64
C SER A 198 2.45 -6.91 16.06
N SER A 199 1.21 -6.94 16.58
CA SER A 199 0.84 -7.38 17.93
C SER A 199 -0.34 -8.35 17.90
N CYS A 200 -0.23 -9.47 18.60
CA CYS A 200 -1.24 -10.51 18.66
C CYS A 200 -1.12 -11.33 19.97
N PRO A 201 -1.93 -11.03 21.00
CA PRO A 201 -1.77 -11.64 22.32
C PRO A 201 -1.78 -13.17 22.35
N ILE A 202 -2.56 -13.82 21.47
CA ILE A 202 -2.67 -15.29 21.47
C ILE A 202 -1.39 -15.94 20.93
N SER A 203 -0.93 -15.53 19.74
CA SER A 203 0.26 -16.09 19.10
C SER A 203 1.57 -15.70 19.81
N GLU A 204 1.53 -14.67 20.67
CA GLU A 204 2.65 -14.29 21.53
C GLU A 204 2.80 -15.15 22.78
N ASN A 205 1.71 -15.73 23.31
CA ASN A 205 1.71 -16.43 24.60
C ASN A 205 1.36 -17.93 24.49
N SER A 206 0.78 -18.39 23.38
CA SER A 206 0.50 -19.81 23.15
C SER A 206 1.56 -20.46 22.28
N GLU A 207 1.97 -21.69 22.63
CA GLU A 207 2.84 -22.52 21.79
C GLU A 207 2.09 -23.12 20.60
N GLN A 208 0.76 -23.11 20.63
CA GLN A 208 -0.07 -23.72 19.61
C GLN A 208 -1.39 -22.96 19.44
N PHE A 209 -1.66 -22.51 18.21
CA PHE A 209 -2.82 -21.67 17.92
C PHE A 209 -3.30 -21.90 16.49
N ILE A 210 -4.55 -21.54 16.23
CA ILE A 210 -5.14 -21.59 14.89
C ILE A 210 -5.32 -20.17 14.34
N VAL A 211 -5.04 -20.02 13.06
CA VAL A 211 -5.26 -18.80 12.28
C VAL A 211 -6.38 -19.09 11.30
N THR A 212 -7.55 -18.52 11.56
CA THR A 212 -8.74 -18.74 10.74
C THR A 212 -9.06 -17.49 9.96
N MET A 213 -9.34 -17.71 8.68
CA MET A 213 -9.44 -16.66 7.69
C MET A 213 -10.71 -16.81 6.87
N TYR A 214 -11.29 -15.68 6.49
CA TYR A 214 -12.43 -15.62 5.59
C TYR A 214 -12.15 -14.68 4.42
N ASN A 215 -12.31 -15.16 3.20
CA ASN A 215 -12.18 -14.37 1.98
C ASN A 215 -13.54 -13.79 1.57
N PRO A 216 -13.77 -12.46 1.65
CA PRO A 216 -15.03 -11.85 1.26
C PRO A 216 -15.22 -11.69 -0.26
N LEU A 217 -14.22 -12.01 -1.08
CA LEU A 217 -14.26 -11.81 -2.52
C LEU A 217 -14.91 -13.00 -3.23
N GLY A 218 -15.43 -12.72 -4.43
CA GLY A 218 -16.10 -13.69 -5.30
C GLY A 218 -15.14 -14.55 -6.15
N TRP A 219 -13.83 -14.46 -5.92
CA TRP A 219 -12.79 -15.24 -6.60
C TRP A 219 -11.75 -15.73 -5.61
N ASP A 220 -10.94 -16.70 -6.02
CA ASP A 220 -9.81 -17.20 -5.26
C ASP A 220 -8.80 -16.09 -4.97
N VAL A 221 -8.29 -16.03 -3.75
CA VAL A 221 -7.21 -15.12 -3.38
C VAL A 221 -6.04 -15.87 -2.79
N LYS A 222 -4.84 -15.51 -3.23
CA LYS A 222 -3.58 -15.93 -2.61
C LYS A 222 -2.96 -14.71 -1.92
N GLN A 223 -2.95 -14.68 -0.60
CA GLN A 223 -2.54 -13.51 0.18
C GLN A 223 -1.37 -13.86 1.12
N PRO A 224 -0.37 -12.97 1.27
CA PRO A 224 0.67 -13.14 2.28
C PRO A 224 0.11 -12.82 3.66
N ILE A 225 0.23 -13.78 4.58
CA ILE A 225 -0.25 -13.65 5.96
C ILE A 225 0.93 -13.51 6.90
N ARG A 226 0.89 -12.46 7.73
CA ARG A 226 1.93 -12.11 8.69
C ARG A 226 1.36 -12.22 10.10
N VAL A 227 1.85 -13.19 10.86
CA VAL A 227 1.37 -13.44 12.23
C VAL A 227 2.47 -13.07 13.23
N PRO A 228 2.26 -12.05 14.10
CA PRO A 228 3.24 -11.66 15.11
C PRO A 228 3.47 -12.77 16.13
N VAL A 229 4.73 -13.10 16.39
CA VAL A 229 5.13 -14.14 17.32
C VAL A 229 6.40 -13.75 18.10
N THR A 230 6.68 -14.50 19.15
CA THR A 230 7.99 -14.46 19.80
C THR A 230 9.03 -15.23 18.98
N GLU A 231 10.31 -14.97 19.20
CA GLU A 231 11.39 -15.74 18.56
C GLU A 231 11.26 -17.25 18.83
N GLY A 232 11.56 -18.05 17.81
CA GLY A 232 11.49 -19.52 17.87
C GLY A 232 11.48 -20.16 16.49
N THR A 233 11.22 -21.46 16.45
CA THR A 233 10.97 -22.20 15.20
C THR A 233 9.50 -22.57 15.17
N TYR A 234 8.84 -22.43 14.03
CA TYR A 234 7.41 -22.68 13.89
C TYR A 234 7.15 -23.55 12.67
N SER A 235 6.16 -24.44 12.80
CA SER A 235 5.57 -25.18 11.69
C SER A 235 4.17 -24.65 11.43
N VAL A 236 3.83 -24.44 10.16
CA VAL A 236 2.53 -23.96 9.70
C VAL A 236 1.90 -25.06 8.86
N PHE A 237 0.71 -25.52 9.25
CA PHE A 237 -0.02 -26.57 8.57
C PHE A 237 -1.26 -26.00 7.89
N ALA A 238 -1.42 -26.32 6.60
CA ALA A 238 -2.59 -25.97 5.81
C ALA A 238 -3.74 -26.94 6.08
N PRO A 239 -5.02 -26.56 5.84
CA PRO A 239 -6.16 -27.38 6.19
C PRO A 239 -6.14 -28.83 5.67
N ASN A 240 -5.41 -29.11 4.59
CA ASN A 240 -5.25 -30.45 4.01
C ASN A 240 -4.25 -31.35 4.77
N GLY A 241 -3.60 -30.81 5.81
CA GLY A 241 -2.62 -31.48 6.66
C GLY A 241 -1.18 -31.16 6.29
N ASP A 242 -0.92 -30.64 5.10
CA ASP A 242 0.44 -30.41 4.64
C ASP A 242 1.11 -29.27 5.43
N GLU A 243 2.37 -29.48 5.80
CA GLU A 243 3.22 -28.40 6.28
C GLU A 243 3.58 -27.49 5.09
N ILE A 244 3.31 -26.20 5.22
CA ILE A 244 3.55 -25.22 4.16
C ILE A 244 4.81 -24.40 4.44
N THR A 245 5.47 -23.99 3.36
CA THR A 245 6.62 -23.09 3.43
C THR A 245 6.23 -21.79 4.14
N SER A 246 6.95 -21.50 5.22
CA SER A 246 6.82 -20.27 5.99
C SER A 246 8.19 -19.66 6.25
N GLN A 247 8.21 -18.37 6.51
CA GLN A 247 9.41 -17.59 6.75
C GLN A 247 9.25 -16.79 8.04
N LEU A 248 10.22 -16.88 8.94
CA LEU A 248 10.25 -16.06 10.14
C LEU A 248 11.06 -14.79 9.85
N ILE A 249 10.46 -13.62 10.03
CA ILE A 249 11.10 -12.32 9.77
C ILE A 249 11.06 -11.50 11.04
N LYS A 250 12.16 -10.81 11.37
CA LYS A 250 12.20 -9.90 12.52
C LYS A 250 11.23 -8.73 12.29
N ILE A 251 10.63 -8.19 13.34
CA ILE A 251 9.85 -6.95 13.23
C ILE A 251 10.83 -5.76 13.22
N PRO A 252 10.73 -4.83 12.25
CA PRO A 252 11.56 -3.62 12.22
C PRO A 252 11.50 -2.83 13.54
N ASP A 253 12.63 -2.24 13.94
CA ASP A 253 12.70 -1.42 15.16
C ASP A 253 11.70 -0.24 15.13
N PRO A 254 11.50 0.48 14.01
CA PRO A 254 10.46 1.52 13.90
C PRO A 254 9.04 1.03 14.22
N VAL A 255 8.68 -0.20 13.83
CA VAL A 255 7.37 -0.80 14.18
C VAL A 255 7.31 -1.17 15.66
N LYS A 256 8.38 -1.77 16.21
CA LYS A 256 8.43 -2.11 17.65
C LYS A 256 8.36 -0.90 18.55
N ASN A 257 8.86 0.25 18.07
CA ASN A 257 8.94 1.51 18.80
C ASN A 257 7.69 2.39 18.64
N ILE A 258 6.64 1.93 17.93
CA ILE A 258 5.35 2.64 17.84
C ILE A 258 4.84 2.89 19.27
N PRO A 259 4.58 4.15 19.69
CA PRO A 259 4.26 4.49 21.08
C PRO A 259 3.03 3.78 21.67
N THR A 260 2.06 3.43 20.83
CA THR A 260 0.82 2.73 21.23
C THR A 260 0.97 1.22 21.30
N ARG A 261 2.06 0.66 20.74
CA ARG A 261 2.28 -0.78 20.64
C ARG A 261 2.58 -1.40 22.00
N LYS A 262 1.72 -2.33 22.42
CA LYS A 262 1.92 -3.19 23.61
C LYS A 262 2.01 -4.65 23.15
N SER A 263 3.22 -5.18 23.03
CA SER A 263 3.46 -6.54 22.49
C SER A 263 4.84 -7.08 22.85
N LYS A 264 4.91 -8.41 23.05
CA LYS A 264 6.14 -9.19 23.21
C LYS A 264 6.63 -9.77 21.87
N ALA A 265 5.88 -9.62 20.78
CA ALA A 265 6.27 -10.13 19.48
C ALA A 265 7.56 -9.45 19.02
N THR A 266 8.51 -10.27 18.56
CA THR A 266 9.80 -9.82 18.01
C THR A 266 9.95 -10.18 16.54
N HIS A 267 9.13 -11.11 16.06
CA HIS A 267 9.14 -11.65 14.70
C HIS A 267 7.71 -11.78 14.17
N GLU A 268 7.58 -11.96 12.86
CA GLU A 268 6.37 -12.35 12.17
C GLU A 268 6.62 -13.65 11.41
N ILE A 269 5.69 -14.60 11.51
CA ILE A 269 5.64 -15.75 10.60
C ILE A 269 4.91 -15.29 9.35
N VAL A 270 5.55 -15.45 8.20
CA VAL A 270 5.03 -15.08 6.89
C VAL A 270 4.82 -16.33 6.04
N PHE A 271 3.62 -16.51 5.52
CA PHE A 271 3.27 -17.61 4.61
C PHE A 271 2.20 -17.19 3.61
N MET A 272 2.08 -17.88 2.47
CA MET A 272 1.05 -17.61 1.47
C MET A 272 -0.20 -18.44 1.78
N ALA A 273 -1.34 -17.78 2.01
CA ALA A 273 -2.63 -18.43 2.20
C ALA A 273 -3.47 -18.33 0.92
N TYR A 274 -3.92 -19.47 0.40
CA TYR A 274 -4.83 -19.55 -0.74
C TYR A 274 -6.25 -19.84 -0.24
N LEU A 275 -7.22 -18.97 -0.55
CA LEU A 275 -8.60 -19.00 -0.05
C LEU A 275 -9.59 -18.98 -1.20
N HIS A 276 -10.66 -19.76 -1.06
CA HIS A 276 -11.74 -19.83 -2.05
C HIS A 276 -12.73 -18.68 -1.93
N PRO A 277 -13.56 -18.42 -2.96
CA PRO A 277 -14.58 -17.37 -2.91
C PRO A 277 -15.54 -17.55 -1.74
N LEU A 278 -15.78 -16.46 -0.99
CA LEU A 278 -16.65 -16.48 0.19
C LEU A 278 -16.31 -17.65 1.13
N GLY A 279 -15.01 -17.95 1.25
CA GLY A 279 -14.51 -19.20 1.81
C GLY A 279 -13.79 -19.04 3.14
N ILE A 280 -13.91 -20.04 4.00
CA ILE A 280 -13.21 -20.11 5.30
C ILE A 280 -12.12 -21.18 5.25
N LYS A 281 -10.92 -20.83 5.69
CA LYS A 281 -9.84 -21.80 5.97
C LYS A 281 -9.20 -21.53 7.33
N SER A 282 -8.80 -22.61 8.00
CA SER A 282 -8.09 -22.59 9.27
C SER A 282 -6.69 -23.18 9.08
N PHE A 283 -5.66 -22.48 9.53
CA PHE A 283 -4.27 -22.92 9.54
C PHE A 283 -3.85 -23.21 10.96
N PHE A 284 -3.12 -24.30 11.17
CA PHE A 284 -2.62 -24.69 12.48
C PHE A 284 -1.15 -24.35 12.61
N ILE A 285 -0.80 -23.60 13.64
CA ILE A 285 0.57 -23.13 13.87
C ILE A 285 1.06 -23.66 15.20
N ARG A 286 2.23 -24.29 15.17
CA ARG A 286 2.87 -24.86 16.36
C ARG A 286 4.31 -24.37 16.48
N LYS A 287 4.66 -23.92 17.67
CA LYS A 287 6.04 -23.61 18.05
C LYS A 287 6.80 -24.91 18.31
N ASN A 288 7.88 -25.11 17.57
CA ASN A 288 8.72 -26.29 17.70
C ASN A 288 9.63 -26.14 18.93
N LYS A 289 9.74 -27.21 19.72
CA LYS A 289 10.66 -27.25 20.86
C LYS A 289 12.09 -27.22 20.33
N LYS A 290 12.95 -26.38 20.92
CA LYS A 290 14.38 -26.32 20.56
C LYS A 290 14.99 -27.72 20.72
N ASP A 291 15.36 -28.33 19.60
CA ASP A 291 16.04 -29.61 19.63
C ASP A 291 17.48 -29.39 20.12
N LYS A 292 17.83 -29.93 21.30
CA LYS A 292 19.18 -29.79 21.89
C LYS A 292 20.28 -30.39 20.98
N ARG A 293 19.91 -31.16 19.96
CA ARG A 293 20.83 -31.79 18.99
C ARG A 293 21.27 -30.84 17.86
N GLU A 294 20.43 -29.92 17.39
CA GLU A 294 20.79 -29.00 16.30
C GLU A 294 21.78 -27.93 16.75
N THR A 295 21.67 -27.46 18.00
CA THR A 295 22.64 -26.54 18.59
C THR A 295 24.04 -27.15 18.70
N LYS A 296 24.12 -28.48 18.80
CA LYS A 296 25.39 -29.21 18.78
C LYS A 296 25.92 -29.33 17.36
N ARG A 297 25.09 -29.67 16.37
CA ARG A 297 25.50 -29.72 14.95
C ARG A 297 25.93 -28.38 14.38
N ALA A 298 25.22 -27.28 14.70
CA ALA A 298 25.61 -25.95 14.24
C ALA A 298 26.92 -25.49 14.91
N LYS A 299 27.09 -25.72 16.21
CA LYS A 299 28.38 -25.49 16.88
C LYS A 299 29.49 -26.39 16.33
N ASP A 300 29.23 -27.67 16.11
CA ASP A 300 30.19 -28.64 15.58
C ASP A 300 30.55 -28.34 14.12
N PHE A 301 29.64 -27.77 13.31
CA PHE A 301 29.92 -27.33 11.94
C PHE A 301 30.78 -26.06 11.92
N TYR A 302 30.47 -25.06 12.75
CA TYR A 302 31.32 -23.86 12.87
C TYR A 302 32.68 -24.15 13.55
N LEU A 303 32.73 -25.13 14.48
CA LEU A 303 33.98 -25.64 15.05
C LEU A 303 34.78 -26.43 14.01
N ASN A 304 34.15 -27.30 13.21
CA ASN A 304 34.84 -28.03 12.14
C ASN A 304 35.33 -27.12 11.02
N VAL A 305 34.58 -26.08 10.64
CA VAL A 305 35.00 -25.14 9.60
C VAL A 305 36.16 -24.27 10.10
N ASN A 306 36.09 -23.77 11.34
CA ASN A 306 37.21 -23.04 11.93
C ASN A 306 38.42 -23.94 12.15
N ASP A 307 38.27 -25.18 12.61
CA ASP A 307 39.38 -26.14 12.73
C ASP A 307 39.91 -26.59 11.36
N TYR A 308 39.08 -26.65 10.32
CA TYR A 308 39.51 -26.92 8.95
C TYR A 308 40.36 -25.76 8.39
N PHE A 309 39.91 -24.50 8.55
CA PHE A 309 40.68 -23.32 8.13
C PHE A 309 41.92 -23.07 9.00
N LYS A 310 41.87 -23.44 10.28
CA LYS A 310 43.01 -23.37 11.21
C LYS A 310 44.04 -24.45 10.89
N ASN A 311 43.63 -25.68 10.57
CA ASN A 311 44.52 -26.73 10.05
C ASN A 311 45.08 -26.40 8.66
N LEU A 312 44.37 -25.65 7.82
CA LEU A 312 44.90 -25.13 6.54
C LEU A 312 45.96 -24.05 6.77
N LYS A 313 45.76 -23.15 7.74
CA LYS A 313 46.74 -22.12 8.12
C LYS A 313 47.96 -22.72 8.82
N ASP A 314 47.76 -23.63 9.76
CA ASP A 314 48.83 -24.28 10.53
C ASP A 314 49.66 -25.25 9.65
N ASN A 315 49.08 -25.89 8.62
CA ASN A 315 49.85 -26.68 7.65
C ASN A 315 50.59 -25.84 6.60
N ILE A 316 50.18 -24.58 6.39
CA ILE A 316 50.94 -23.61 5.57
C ILE A 316 52.03 -22.95 6.43
N ASP A 317 51.80 -22.75 7.74
CA ASP A 317 52.74 -22.13 8.68
C ASP A 317 53.83 -23.08 9.26
N ILE A 318 53.77 -24.40 8.99
CA ILE A 318 54.79 -25.36 9.45
C ILE A 318 56.00 -25.50 8.48
N VAL A 319 56.01 -24.82 7.32
CA VAL A 319 57.19 -24.82 6.44
C VAL A 319 58.08 -23.57 6.60
N ILE A 320 57.74 -22.61 7.45
CA ILE A 320 58.62 -21.44 7.70
C ILE A 320 58.62 -21.05 9.19
N LYS A 321 59.01 -21.97 10.08
CA LYS A 321 59.37 -21.63 11.47
C LYS A 321 60.54 -22.49 11.95
N SER A 322 61.75 -22.12 11.57
CA SER A 322 62.90 -22.27 12.47
C SER A 322 63.32 -20.89 12.95
N GLU A 323 63.14 -20.64 14.25
CA GLU A 323 63.37 -19.35 14.93
C GLU A 323 64.85 -18.91 14.96
N ASP A 324 65.78 -19.70 14.42
CA ASP A 324 67.21 -19.42 14.50
C ASP A 324 67.74 -18.46 13.42
N ASN A 325 66.96 -18.18 12.36
CA ASN A 325 67.41 -17.32 11.25
C ASN A 325 66.97 -15.86 11.32
N LEU A 326 66.04 -15.48 12.21
CA LEU A 326 65.56 -14.09 12.33
C LEU A 326 66.46 -13.19 13.19
N LYS A 327 67.35 -13.76 14.02
CA LYS A 327 68.31 -12.97 14.82
C LYS A 327 69.47 -12.43 13.98
N ASN A 328 69.91 -13.14 12.95
CA ASN A 328 71.03 -12.72 12.10
C ASN A 328 70.66 -11.70 11.01
N TYR A 329 69.37 -11.56 10.66
CA TYR A 329 68.93 -10.58 9.66
C TYR A 329 68.92 -9.15 10.22
N ASN A 330 68.53 -8.98 11.48
CA ASN A 330 68.46 -7.67 12.14
C ASN A 330 69.83 -7.07 12.49
N ASP A 331 70.87 -7.91 12.67
CA ASP A 331 72.25 -7.44 12.90
C ASP A 331 72.98 -7.03 11.61
N LEU A 332 72.52 -7.51 10.44
CA LEU A 332 73.05 -7.10 9.13
C LEU A 332 72.40 -5.82 8.58
N ALA A 333 71.12 -5.57 8.88
CA ALA A 333 70.40 -4.38 8.42
C ALA A 333 70.86 -3.06 9.11
N ASN A 334 71.40 -3.15 10.33
CA ASN A 334 71.87 -1.98 11.09
C ASN A 334 73.26 -1.45 10.65
N ASN A 335 73.99 -2.18 9.79
CA ASN A 335 75.34 -1.80 9.34
C ASN A 335 75.40 -1.15 7.94
N TYR A 336 74.26 -0.81 7.34
CA TYR A 336 74.20 -0.21 5.99
C TYR A 336 73.58 1.20 5.94
N GLN A 337 73.68 1.98 7.03
CA GLN A 337 73.41 3.42 7.01
C GLN A 337 74.65 4.24 7.40
N SER A 338 75.53 4.48 6.44
CA SER A 338 76.44 5.64 6.46
C SER A 338 76.81 6.04 5.03
N GLY A 339 76.23 7.13 4.51
CA GLY A 339 76.62 7.65 3.19
C GLY A 339 75.68 8.65 2.52
N ASN A 340 75.55 9.86 3.10
CA ASN A 340 75.25 11.17 2.48
C ASN A 340 73.91 11.49 1.75
N HIS A 341 73.24 12.49 2.36
CA HIS A 341 72.56 13.70 1.79
C HIS A 341 71.07 13.68 1.37
N PHE A 342 70.23 13.81 2.41
CA PHE A 342 69.02 14.64 2.62
C PHE A 342 68.24 15.28 1.44
N ALA A 343 66.91 15.01 1.43
CA ALA A 343 65.88 16.05 1.49
C ALA A 343 64.68 15.55 2.31
N SER A 344 64.26 16.36 3.29
CA SER A 344 63.26 16.07 4.33
C SER A 344 61.82 16.13 3.83
N PHE A 345 60.97 15.19 4.28
CA PHE A 345 59.59 15.50 4.63
C PHE A 345 59.26 14.87 5.99
N ASN A 346 58.64 15.69 6.81
CA ASN A 346 58.46 15.53 8.24
C ASN A 346 56.97 15.26 8.50
N THR A 347 56.60 14.06 8.96
CA THR A 347 55.33 13.84 9.68
C THR A 347 55.53 12.74 10.71
N ASN A 348 55.45 13.13 11.99
CA ASN A 348 55.38 12.25 13.14
C ASN A 348 54.03 11.51 13.15
N ASP A 349 54.00 10.25 12.71
CA ASP A 349 53.44 9.15 13.51
C ASP A 349 53.86 7.80 12.89
N GLY A 350 54.54 6.96 13.66
CA GLY A 350 55.41 5.90 13.16
C GLY A 350 54.69 4.66 12.63
N ARG A 351 54.38 4.64 11.32
CA ARG A 351 54.14 3.43 10.53
C ARG A 351 54.73 3.61 9.12
N TYR A 352 55.67 2.74 8.74
CA TYR A 352 56.05 2.52 7.35
C TYR A 352 55.56 1.14 6.93
N ASP A 353 54.80 1.10 5.84
CA ASP A 353 54.24 -0.09 5.22
C ASP A 353 55.34 -1.05 4.73
N GLU A 354 55.18 -2.35 5.03
CA GLU A 354 55.90 -3.42 4.35
C GLU A 354 55.44 -3.50 2.88
N LYS A 355 56.35 -3.25 1.95
CA LYS A 355 56.10 -3.45 0.52
C LYS A 355 56.14 -4.94 0.21
N ILE A 356 54.98 -5.56 0.05
CA ILE A 356 54.86 -6.94 -0.45
C ILE A 356 55.14 -6.92 -1.96
N ILE A 357 56.23 -7.57 -2.39
CA ILE A 357 56.52 -7.85 -3.80
C ILE A 357 55.48 -8.86 -4.30
N LYS A 358 54.59 -8.45 -5.21
CA LYS A 358 53.48 -9.28 -5.70
C LYS A 358 53.69 -9.86 -7.10
N ASN A 359 54.86 -9.66 -7.73
CA ASN A 359 55.09 -10.09 -9.11
C ASN A 359 56.41 -10.87 -9.28
N PRO A 360 56.38 -12.15 -9.69
CA PRO A 360 57.58 -12.98 -9.87
C PRO A 360 58.54 -12.52 -10.98
N GLN A 361 58.10 -11.66 -11.90
CA GLN A 361 58.93 -11.13 -12.99
C GLN A 361 59.99 -10.10 -12.54
N GLU A 362 59.94 -9.61 -11.30
CA GLU A 362 61.00 -8.75 -10.73
C GLU A 362 62.29 -9.53 -10.36
N LEU A 363 62.26 -10.87 -10.43
CA LEU A 363 63.44 -11.73 -10.19
C LEU A 363 64.31 -11.96 -11.44
N GLU A 364 63.81 -11.66 -12.64
CA GLU A 364 64.56 -11.86 -13.90
C GLU A 364 65.53 -10.71 -14.22
N THR A 365 65.49 -9.60 -13.49
CA THR A 365 66.42 -8.46 -13.68
C THR A 365 67.71 -8.57 -12.83
N ILE A 366 67.92 -9.70 -12.16
CA ILE A 366 69.14 -9.92 -11.37
C ILE A 366 70.23 -10.50 -12.29
N ASP A 367 71.32 -9.76 -12.47
CA ASP A 367 72.51 -10.26 -13.18
C ASP A 367 73.26 -11.26 -12.29
N TRP A 368 72.95 -12.55 -12.48
CA TRP A 368 73.49 -13.66 -11.70
C TRP A 368 74.98 -13.94 -11.93
N ASN A 369 75.64 -13.26 -12.87
CA ASN A 369 77.08 -13.41 -13.09
C ASN A 369 77.96 -12.57 -12.13
N VAL A 370 77.37 -11.67 -11.34
CA VAL A 370 78.10 -10.82 -10.38
C VAL A 370 78.36 -11.52 -9.03
N LEU A 371 77.78 -12.72 -8.80
CA LEU A 371 77.90 -13.46 -7.55
C LEU A 371 78.89 -14.64 -7.59
N LYS A 372 79.70 -14.77 -8.65
CA LYS A 372 80.63 -15.91 -8.82
C LYS A 372 82.05 -15.73 -8.29
N ASP A 373 82.40 -14.58 -7.73
CA ASP A 373 83.75 -14.35 -7.19
C ASP A 373 83.67 -13.91 -5.72
N LYS A 374 83.35 -14.89 -4.85
CA LYS A 374 83.87 -14.98 -3.48
C LYS A 374 83.49 -16.32 -2.84
N ASP A 375 84.51 -16.97 -2.33
CA ASP A 375 84.66 -18.41 -2.11
C ASP A 375 83.97 -18.91 -0.82
N SER A 376 82.65 -18.73 -0.71
CA SER A 376 81.89 -19.23 0.45
C SER A 376 80.38 -19.32 0.21
N SER A 377 79.89 -20.30 -0.57
CA SER A 377 78.45 -20.66 -0.57
C SER A 377 78.10 -21.92 -1.38
N LYS A 378 78.91 -22.99 -1.31
CA LYS A 378 78.54 -24.26 -1.95
C LYS A 378 77.26 -24.88 -1.36
N GLU A 379 76.92 -24.55 -0.10
CA GLU A 379 75.67 -24.99 0.55
C GLU A 379 74.44 -24.15 0.16
N TYR A 380 74.61 -22.90 -0.27
CA TYR A 380 73.49 -22.02 -0.64
C TYR A 380 72.96 -22.34 -2.05
N PHE A 381 73.85 -22.76 -2.96
CA PHE A 381 73.47 -23.20 -4.31
C PHE A 381 72.67 -24.52 -4.30
N ASP A 382 73.00 -25.46 -3.41
CA ASP A 382 72.28 -26.74 -3.31
C ASP A 382 70.86 -26.60 -2.75
N GLU A 383 70.57 -25.53 -1.98
CA GLU A 383 69.24 -25.24 -1.44
C GLU A 383 68.33 -24.56 -2.46
N ILE A 384 68.89 -23.70 -3.32
CA ILE A 384 68.19 -23.05 -4.43
C ILE A 384 67.87 -24.04 -5.56
N GLU A 385 68.78 -24.98 -5.88
CA GLU A 385 68.53 -26.03 -6.88
C GLU A 385 67.44 -27.02 -6.40
N LYS A 386 67.34 -27.28 -5.08
CA LYS A 386 66.26 -28.08 -4.49
C LYS A 386 64.90 -27.38 -4.56
N LEU A 387 64.86 -26.06 -4.39
CA LEU A 387 63.64 -25.27 -4.56
C LEU A 387 63.19 -25.25 -6.02
N ARG A 388 64.13 -25.11 -6.97
CA ARG A 388 63.86 -25.18 -8.42
C ARG A 388 63.27 -26.53 -8.83
N VAL A 389 63.88 -27.65 -8.41
CA VAL A 389 63.40 -29.02 -8.70
C VAL A 389 62.06 -29.32 -8.00
N GLY A 390 61.80 -28.69 -6.85
CA GLY A 390 60.52 -28.75 -6.14
C GLY A 390 59.38 -28.04 -6.90
N VAL A 391 59.66 -26.88 -7.50
CA VAL A 391 58.70 -26.11 -8.32
C VAL A 391 58.42 -26.81 -9.66
N GLU A 392 59.45 -27.38 -10.33
CA GLU A 392 59.28 -28.15 -11.57
C GLU A 392 58.40 -29.40 -11.37
N ARG A 393 58.52 -30.11 -10.22
CA ARG A 393 57.67 -31.27 -9.89
C ARG A 393 56.21 -30.95 -9.59
N VAL A 394 55.92 -29.73 -9.14
CA VAL A 394 54.53 -29.28 -8.90
C VAL A 394 53.86 -28.90 -10.22
N LEU A 395 54.63 -28.39 -11.18
CA LEU A 395 54.13 -27.99 -12.49
C LEU A 395 53.82 -29.19 -13.41
N GLU A 396 54.62 -30.25 -13.39
CA GLU A 396 54.37 -31.49 -14.18
C GLU A 396 53.09 -32.25 -13.75
N LYS A 397 52.61 -32.08 -12.51
CA LYS A 397 51.41 -32.76 -12.00
C LYS A 397 50.08 -32.06 -12.31
N SER A 398 50.12 -30.86 -12.92
CA SER A 398 48.93 -30.04 -13.14
C SER A 398 48.28 -30.23 -14.53
N GLY A 399 48.91 -30.96 -15.45
CA GLY A 399 48.25 -31.43 -16.68
C GLY A 399 47.69 -30.33 -17.60
N TYR A 400 48.31 -29.15 -17.66
CA TYR A 400 47.93 -28.10 -18.62
C TYR A 400 48.79 -28.17 -19.90
N PRO A 401 48.19 -28.15 -21.10
CA PRO A 401 48.95 -28.07 -22.34
C PRO A 401 49.53 -26.65 -22.50
N PHE A 402 50.82 -26.58 -22.88
CA PHE A 402 51.50 -25.34 -23.24
C PHE A 402 50.97 -24.83 -24.59
N ALA A 403 50.30 -23.69 -24.58
CA ALA A 403 49.99 -22.88 -25.76
C ALA A 403 51.29 -22.21 -26.29
N ASN A 404 51.44 -22.06 -27.61
CA ASN A 404 52.66 -21.50 -28.20
C ASN A 404 52.63 -19.95 -28.25
N GLU A 405 53.76 -19.31 -28.58
CA GLU A 405 53.94 -17.84 -28.51
C GLU A 405 52.95 -17.01 -29.35
N GLU A 406 52.29 -17.57 -30.37
CA GLU A 406 51.22 -16.86 -31.10
C GLU A 406 49.88 -16.87 -30.35
N GLU A 407 49.59 -17.90 -29.54
CA GLU A 407 48.39 -17.99 -28.70
C GLU A 407 48.51 -17.09 -27.45
N LEU A 408 49.71 -16.96 -26.89
CA LEU A 408 50.00 -16.00 -25.80
C LEU A 408 49.87 -14.54 -26.24
N ARG A 409 50.06 -14.24 -27.53
CA ARG A 409 49.88 -12.89 -28.10
C ARG A 409 48.41 -12.52 -28.31
N MET A 410 47.51 -13.50 -28.44
CA MET A 410 46.06 -13.27 -28.47
C MET A 410 45.45 -13.11 -27.07
N LEU A 411 46.21 -13.40 -26.01
CA LEU A 411 45.82 -13.22 -24.60
C LEU A 411 46.35 -11.91 -23.97
N SER A 412 47.16 -11.13 -24.70
CA SER A 412 47.72 -9.86 -24.20
C SER A 412 46.82 -8.63 -24.41
N ASP A 413 45.72 -8.79 -25.15
CA ASP A 413 44.58 -7.89 -24.95
C ASP A 413 43.85 -8.40 -23.71
N GLU A 414 44.37 -8.05 -22.53
CA GLU A 414 43.61 -8.25 -21.29
C GLU A 414 42.23 -7.62 -21.53
N PRO A 415 41.11 -8.38 -21.49
CA PRO A 415 39.86 -7.74 -21.21
C PRO A 415 40.11 -7.11 -19.85
N ARG A 416 40.09 -5.77 -19.77
CA ARG A 416 39.95 -5.10 -18.48
C ARG A 416 38.72 -5.75 -17.84
N ILE A 417 38.94 -6.70 -16.94
CA ILE A 417 37.93 -7.13 -16.00
C ILE A 417 37.80 -5.92 -15.10
N VAL A 418 36.98 -4.97 -15.54
CA VAL A 418 36.29 -4.09 -14.63
C VAL A 418 35.62 -5.07 -13.67
N GLU A 419 36.08 -5.13 -12.42
CA GLU A 419 35.28 -5.70 -11.36
C GLU A 419 33.94 -4.96 -11.43
N ARG A 420 32.97 -5.54 -12.16
CA ARG A 420 31.60 -5.08 -12.11
C ARG A 420 31.22 -5.35 -10.67
N GLU A 421 31.05 -4.28 -9.89
CA GLU A 421 30.43 -4.35 -8.57
C GLU A 421 29.25 -5.31 -8.68
N ALA A 422 29.24 -6.35 -7.85
CA ALA A 422 28.20 -7.37 -7.91
C ALA A 422 26.84 -6.68 -7.77
N GLU A 423 26.07 -6.63 -8.85
CA GLU A 423 24.78 -5.96 -8.86
C GLU A 423 23.89 -6.58 -7.77
N SER A 424 23.37 -5.75 -6.87
CA SER A 424 22.48 -6.21 -5.79
C SER A 424 21.03 -6.00 -6.22
N TYR A 425 20.19 -7.01 -6.06
CA TYR A 425 18.77 -6.95 -6.37
C TYR A 425 17.90 -7.60 -5.29
N ILE A 426 16.67 -7.14 -5.16
CA ILE A 426 15.56 -7.94 -4.63
C ILE A 426 14.64 -8.30 -5.80
N GLU A 427 14.13 -9.52 -5.83
CA GLU A 427 13.44 -10.05 -7.01
C GLU A 427 12.37 -11.08 -6.68
N ASN A 428 11.51 -11.32 -7.67
CA ASN A 428 10.67 -12.49 -7.78
C ASN A 428 10.62 -12.96 -9.24
N GLU A 429 9.68 -13.83 -9.57
CA GLU A 429 9.55 -14.46 -10.88
C GLU A 429 9.10 -13.49 -11.97
N HIS A 430 8.58 -12.31 -11.59
CA HIS A 430 8.00 -11.34 -12.52
C HIS A 430 8.89 -10.12 -12.74
N PHE A 431 9.65 -9.67 -11.74
CA PHE A 431 10.50 -8.48 -11.86
C PHE A 431 11.64 -8.44 -10.84
N LYS A 432 12.62 -7.57 -11.10
CA LYS A 432 13.75 -7.28 -10.20
C LYS A 432 13.83 -5.80 -9.90
N LEU A 433 14.16 -5.45 -8.65
CA LEU A 433 14.54 -4.09 -8.26
C LEU A 433 16.05 -4.07 -8.05
N ARG A 434 16.76 -3.31 -8.89
CA ARG A 434 18.21 -3.14 -8.79
C ARG A 434 18.54 -2.07 -7.75
N LEU A 435 19.52 -2.38 -6.92
CA LEU A 435 20.04 -1.53 -5.86
C LEU A 435 21.42 -0.98 -6.25
N ASP A 436 21.71 0.27 -5.88
CA ASP A 436 23.06 0.81 -5.93
C ASP A 436 23.93 0.37 -4.73
N SER A 437 25.18 0.84 -4.69
CA SER A 437 26.13 0.57 -3.61
C SER A 437 25.70 1.13 -2.25
N SER A 438 24.75 2.09 -2.21
CA SER A 438 24.13 2.60 -0.98
C SER A 438 22.88 1.80 -0.56
N GLY A 439 22.49 0.83 -1.38
CA GLY A 439 21.30 0.00 -1.18
C GLY A 439 20.00 0.67 -1.60
N GLN A 440 20.03 1.78 -2.34
CA GLN A 440 18.82 2.45 -2.85
C GLN A 440 18.37 1.84 -4.17
N ILE A 441 17.06 1.81 -4.40
CA ILE A 441 16.47 1.35 -5.65
C ILE A 441 16.80 2.36 -6.75
N THR A 442 17.37 1.86 -7.85
CA THR A 442 17.72 2.67 -9.01
C THR A 442 16.95 2.28 -10.27
N HIS A 443 16.59 1.00 -10.40
CA HIS A 443 15.91 0.50 -11.60
C HIS A 443 14.91 -0.59 -11.25
N LEU A 444 13.82 -0.63 -12.03
CA LEU A 444 12.92 -1.78 -12.14
C LEU A 444 13.24 -2.51 -13.43
N ILE A 445 13.43 -3.82 -13.34
CA ILE A 445 13.71 -4.71 -14.48
C ILE A 445 12.50 -5.63 -14.63
N LEU A 446 11.70 -5.40 -15.66
CA LEU A 446 10.67 -6.32 -16.15
C LEU A 446 11.30 -7.26 -17.20
N PRO A 447 10.63 -8.37 -17.58
CA PRO A 447 11.17 -9.30 -18.58
C PRO A 447 11.47 -8.63 -19.93
N ASP A 448 10.65 -7.66 -20.32
CA ASP A 448 10.70 -7.02 -21.64
C ASP A 448 11.33 -5.61 -21.63
N ARG A 449 11.43 -4.96 -20.45
CA ARG A 449 11.87 -3.56 -20.35
C ARG A 449 12.49 -3.24 -18.97
N THR A 450 13.49 -2.39 -18.97
CA THR A 450 14.10 -1.81 -17.76
C THR A 450 13.74 -0.34 -17.67
N PHE A 451 13.35 0.11 -16.49
CA PHE A 451 13.01 1.50 -16.20
C PHE A 451 13.95 2.06 -15.13
N ASN A 452 14.27 3.33 -15.24
CA ASN A 452 14.78 4.05 -14.08
C ASN A 452 13.65 4.10 -13.05
N MET A 453 13.97 3.77 -11.80
CA MET A 453 13.00 3.83 -10.73
C MET A 453 13.64 4.26 -9.43
N LYS A 454 13.07 5.29 -8.80
CA LYS A 454 13.45 5.70 -7.45
C LYS A 454 12.22 5.85 -6.59
N ILE A 455 12.37 5.51 -5.31
CA ILE A 455 11.39 5.79 -4.26
C ILE A 455 12.08 6.78 -3.33
N GLN A 456 11.60 8.02 -3.31
CA GLN A 456 12.21 9.12 -2.58
C GLN A 456 11.20 9.70 -1.61
N PHE A 457 11.68 10.19 -0.47
CA PHE A 457 10.83 10.74 0.58
C PHE A 457 11.18 12.20 0.84
N TYR A 458 10.14 13.03 0.98
CA TYR A 458 10.29 14.46 1.22
C TYR A 458 9.23 14.96 2.20
N TYR A 459 9.34 16.21 2.59
CA TYR A 459 8.25 16.90 3.27
C TYR A 459 8.10 18.35 2.78
N TRP A 460 6.86 18.81 2.71
CA TRP A 460 6.53 20.22 2.58
C TRP A 460 6.51 20.89 3.96
N THR A 461 6.92 22.15 4.05
CA THR A 461 6.64 22.98 5.22
C THR A 461 5.30 23.68 5.04
N GLY A 462 4.44 23.62 6.05
CA GLY A 462 3.14 24.28 6.00
C GLY A 462 3.30 25.79 6.12
N CYS A 463 2.68 26.55 5.21
CA CYS A 463 2.65 28.01 5.29
C CYS A 463 2.01 28.48 6.60
N ILE A 464 2.64 29.46 7.26
CA ILE A 464 2.13 30.11 8.47
C ILE A 464 1.64 31.49 8.09
N GLY A 465 0.35 31.72 8.31
CA GLY A 465 -0.31 32.99 8.10
C GLY A 465 -1.06 33.46 9.35
N ASN A 466 -1.46 34.73 9.37
CA ASN A 466 -2.20 35.29 10.51
C ASN A 466 -3.73 35.03 10.43
N ASN A 467 -4.20 34.37 9.36
CA ASN A 467 -5.59 34.03 9.08
C ASN A 467 -6.56 35.22 8.99
N THR A 468 -6.07 36.46 8.89
CA THR A 468 -6.93 37.66 8.85
C THR A 468 -7.64 37.87 7.52
N LYS A 469 -7.09 37.30 6.44
CA LYS A 469 -7.68 37.30 5.09
C LYS A 469 -7.25 36.04 4.32
N PRO A 470 -7.93 35.69 3.22
CA PRO A 470 -7.66 34.47 2.46
C PRO A 470 -6.21 34.27 2.00
N SER A 471 -5.52 35.34 1.58
CA SER A 471 -4.11 35.27 1.15
C SER A 471 -3.10 35.06 2.29
N GLU A 472 -3.54 35.19 3.54
CA GLU A 472 -2.74 35.01 4.77
C GLU A 472 -3.23 33.80 5.58
N ARG A 473 -3.84 32.81 4.92
CA ARG A 473 -4.25 31.55 5.54
C ARG A 473 -3.04 30.63 5.80
N SER A 474 -3.03 29.97 6.96
CA SER A 474 -2.08 28.90 7.29
C SER A 474 -2.50 27.57 6.65
N SER A 475 -1.55 26.67 6.39
CA SER A 475 -1.90 25.26 6.13
C SER A 475 -2.56 24.65 7.38
N GLY A 476 -3.61 23.86 7.22
CA GLY A 476 -4.40 23.32 8.33
C GLY A 476 -5.10 22.00 8.01
N ALA A 477 -6.16 21.67 8.74
CA ALA A 477 -6.89 20.41 8.57
C ALA A 477 -7.54 20.28 7.18
N TYR A 478 -8.09 21.39 6.65
CA TYR A 478 -8.73 21.43 5.33
C TYR A 478 -7.73 21.69 4.21
N ILE A 479 -6.97 22.78 4.35
CA ILE A 479 -6.16 23.29 3.25
C ILE A 479 -4.72 22.79 3.31
N PHE A 480 -4.16 22.54 2.13
CA PHE A 480 -2.73 22.34 1.94
C PHE A 480 -2.18 23.59 1.30
N ARG A 481 -1.26 24.25 2.00
CA ARG A 481 -0.57 25.44 1.48
C ARG A 481 0.92 25.31 1.78
N PRO A 482 1.74 24.83 0.83
CA PRO A 482 3.17 24.72 1.03
C PRO A 482 3.80 26.11 1.11
N GLU A 483 4.75 26.30 2.03
CA GLU A 483 5.51 27.55 2.15
C GLU A 483 6.55 27.72 1.03
N THR A 484 7.04 26.59 0.50
CA THR A 484 8.11 26.54 -0.50
C THR A 484 7.61 26.00 -1.83
N THR A 485 8.33 26.31 -2.91
CA THR A 485 8.04 25.80 -4.26
C THR A 485 8.66 24.43 -4.54
N GLN A 486 9.56 23.97 -3.66
CA GLN A 486 10.22 22.66 -3.71
C GLN A 486 10.17 22.01 -2.33
N PRO A 487 9.93 20.69 -2.23
CA PRO A 487 9.88 20.04 -0.93
C PRO A 487 11.28 19.78 -0.41
N LYS A 488 11.40 19.60 0.91
CA LYS A 488 12.68 19.31 1.57
C LYS A 488 12.95 17.80 1.52
N SER A 489 14.10 17.42 0.96
CA SER A 489 14.53 16.01 0.88
C SER A 489 14.81 15.40 2.26
N MET A 490 14.57 14.10 2.38
CA MET A 490 14.90 13.30 3.56
C MET A 490 16.02 12.32 3.23
N SER A 491 16.95 12.17 4.16
CA SER A 491 18.11 11.28 4.00
C SER A 491 17.76 9.91 4.55
N PHE A 492 17.97 8.87 3.78
CA PHE A 492 17.71 7.49 4.21
C PHE A 492 18.74 6.52 3.66
N LYS A 493 18.82 5.36 4.31
CA LYS A 493 19.69 4.26 3.88
C LYS A 493 19.01 2.92 4.12
N THR A 494 19.44 1.93 3.35
CA THR A 494 19.07 0.55 3.60
C THR A 494 19.75 0.05 4.86
N THR A 495 18.97 -0.43 5.84
CA THR A 495 19.46 -0.97 7.11
C THR A 495 19.54 -2.49 7.10
N ALA A 496 18.67 -3.15 6.35
CA ALA A 496 18.67 -4.60 6.21
C ALA A 496 18.10 -5.04 4.86
N LYS A 497 18.61 -6.18 4.37
CA LYS A 497 18.06 -6.91 3.23
C LYS A 497 17.75 -8.33 3.70
N HIS A 498 16.49 -8.73 3.63
CA HIS A 498 16.04 -10.06 3.99
C HIS A 498 15.65 -10.82 2.73
N GLN A 499 16.22 -12.01 2.57
CA GLN A 499 15.86 -12.91 1.48
C GLN A 499 15.31 -14.20 2.08
N GLY A 500 14.19 -14.65 1.55
CA GLY A 500 13.62 -15.93 1.95
C GLY A 500 12.62 -16.45 0.93
N PRO A 501 12.09 -17.65 1.17
CA PRO A 501 11.31 -18.38 0.18
C PRO A 501 9.89 -17.85 -0.03
N VAL A 502 9.41 -16.94 0.84
CA VAL A 502 8.06 -16.36 0.74
C VAL A 502 8.12 -14.90 0.34
N VAL A 503 9.07 -14.14 0.90
CA VAL A 503 9.21 -12.71 0.67
C VAL A 503 10.66 -12.27 0.76
N GLN A 504 11.04 -11.34 -0.11
CA GLN A 504 12.25 -10.54 0.02
C GLN A 504 11.88 -9.14 0.51
N GLU A 505 12.63 -8.61 1.49
CA GLU A 505 12.38 -7.29 2.06
C GLU A 505 13.65 -6.44 2.07
N LEU A 506 13.49 -5.17 1.68
CA LEU A 506 14.49 -4.12 1.84
C LEU A 506 14.01 -3.16 2.92
N TRP A 507 14.71 -3.07 4.03
CA TRP A 507 14.37 -2.16 5.12
C TRP A 507 15.16 -0.87 4.97
N ILE A 508 14.44 0.23 5.04
CA ILE A 508 14.94 1.58 4.87
C ILE A 508 14.63 2.36 6.13
N GLU A 509 15.64 3.02 6.69
CA GLU A 509 15.46 3.97 7.79
C GLU A 509 16.13 5.29 7.41
N GLY A 510 15.42 6.37 7.69
CA GLY A 510 15.83 7.72 7.37
C GLY A 510 15.87 8.64 8.58
N ASP A 511 16.28 9.87 8.30
CA ASP A 511 16.14 10.97 9.24
C ASP A 511 14.67 11.31 9.48
N LYS A 512 14.41 12.19 10.46
CA LYS A 512 13.08 12.76 10.72
C LYS A 512 11.98 11.71 10.98
N ASN A 513 12.33 10.59 11.61
CA ASN A 513 11.41 9.51 11.98
C ASN A 513 10.69 8.90 10.77
N LEU A 514 11.41 8.76 9.66
CA LEU A 514 11.00 8.00 8.47
C LEU A 514 11.54 6.58 8.54
N ALA A 515 10.68 5.60 8.33
CA ALA A 515 11.09 4.24 7.98
C ALA A 515 10.17 3.66 6.90
N ALA A 516 10.71 2.76 6.08
CA ALA A 516 9.94 2.04 5.10
C ALA A 516 10.50 0.63 4.89
N SER A 517 9.68 -0.26 4.34
CA SER A 517 10.08 -1.58 3.89
C SER A 517 9.52 -1.83 2.51
N VAL A 518 10.40 -2.09 1.54
CA VAL A 518 9.99 -2.53 0.20
C VAL A 518 9.95 -4.06 0.20
N ARG A 519 8.78 -4.63 -0.07
CA ARG A 519 8.52 -6.07 0.03
C ARG A 519 8.13 -6.63 -1.32
N ILE A 520 8.83 -7.68 -1.74
CA ILE A 520 8.50 -8.45 -2.93
C ILE A 520 8.11 -9.85 -2.48
N TYR A 521 6.83 -10.16 -2.65
CA TYR A 521 6.30 -11.50 -2.40
C TYR A 521 6.47 -12.37 -3.65
N HIS A 522 6.73 -13.66 -3.43
CA HIS A 522 6.72 -14.66 -4.50
C HIS A 522 5.36 -14.66 -5.22
N GLU A 523 5.37 -14.92 -6.53
CA GLU A 523 4.19 -14.95 -7.42
C GLU A 523 3.41 -13.62 -7.58
N LYS A 524 3.71 -12.57 -6.81
CA LYS A 524 3.02 -11.29 -6.91
C LYS A 524 3.60 -10.40 -8.00
N GLN A 525 2.73 -9.76 -8.78
CA GLN A 525 3.11 -8.87 -9.88
C GLN A 525 3.14 -7.40 -9.45
N TYR A 526 3.40 -7.17 -8.17
CA TYR A 526 3.55 -5.87 -7.53
C TYR A 526 4.56 -6.00 -6.40
N PHE A 527 5.13 -4.87 -5.98
CA PHE A 527 5.84 -4.79 -4.71
C PHE A 527 5.09 -3.86 -3.75
N GLU A 528 5.24 -4.09 -2.46
CA GLU A 528 4.61 -3.29 -1.41
C GLU A 528 5.62 -2.33 -0.81
N VAL A 529 5.21 -1.08 -0.58
CA VAL A 529 5.93 -0.11 0.24
C VAL A 529 5.16 0.06 1.54
N ASP A 530 5.64 -0.56 2.62
CA ASP A 530 5.11 -0.42 3.98
C ASP A 530 5.92 0.68 4.68
N TYR A 531 5.29 1.81 5.00
CA TYR A 531 5.94 2.96 5.61
C TYR A 531 5.50 3.15 7.06
N VAL A 532 6.41 3.64 7.89
CA VAL A 532 6.17 4.08 9.27
C VAL A 532 6.71 5.52 9.38
N ILE A 533 5.81 6.48 9.59
CA ILE A 533 6.14 7.90 9.65
C ILE A 533 5.73 8.46 10.99
N GLY A 534 6.70 9.07 11.66
CA GLY A 534 6.51 9.83 12.88
C GLY A 534 7.13 9.16 14.12
N PRO A 535 7.13 9.87 15.26
CA PRO A 535 6.48 11.16 15.50
C PRO A 535 7.08 12.28 14.64
N ILE A 536 6.24 13.06 13.94
CA ILE A 536 6.76 14.19 13.15
C ILE A 536 7.34 15.23 14.11
N ASP A 537 8.62 15.54 13.96
CA ASP A 537 9.31 16.51 14.80
C ASP A 537 8.83 17.94 14.50
N ILE A 538 8.52 18.68 15.57
CA ILE A 538 8.01 20.05 15.56
C ILE A 538 8.80 20.95 16.51
N THR A 539 9.96 20.51 17.00
CA THR A 539 10.83 21.29 17.91
C THR A 539 11.36 22.57 17.26
N ASP A 540 11.37 22.62 15.93
CA ASP A 540 11.67 23.80 15.11
C ASP A 540 10.45 24.73 14.90
N ASN A 541 9.33 24.49 15.60
CA ASN A 541 8.06 25.20 15.44
C ASN A 541 7.55 25.25 13.99
N THR A 542 7.89 24.26 13.17
CA THR A 542 7.49 24.21 11.76
C THR A 542 6.59 23.00 11.50
N GLY A 543 5.39 23.26 10.97
CA GLY A 543 4.48 22.21 10.50
C GLY A 543 5.04 21.50 9.27
N LYS A 544 4.87 20.17 9.20
CA LYS A 544 5.45 19.32 8.14
C LYS A 544 4.42 18.36 7.57
N GLU A 545 4.49 18.19 6.26
CA GLU A 545 3.58 17.35 5.47
C GLU A 545 4.43 16.38 4.64
N TYR A 546 4.50 15.12 5.08
CA TYR A 546 5.39 14.10 4.54
C TYR A 546 4.80 13.49 3.28
N ILE A 547 5.65 13.31 2.27
CA ILE A 547 5.29 12.77 0.96
C ILE A 547 6.26 11.67 0.54
N VAL A 548 5.79 10.76 -0.32
CA VAL A 548 6.61 9.84 -1.10
C VAL A 548 6.49 10.19 -2.57
N ARG A 549 7.61 10.13 -3.28
CA ARG A 549 7.71 10.28 -4.73
C ARG A 549 8.21 8.98 -5.36
N TYR A 550 7.41 8.47 -6.30
CA TYR A 550 7.80 7.41 -7.21
C TYR A 550 8.27 8.07 -8.50
N GLU A 551 9.55 7.99 -8.78
CA GLU A 551 10.18 8.64 -9.94
C GLU A 551 10.57 7.58 -10.96
N SER A 552 10.22 7.84 -12.22
CA SER A 552 10.53 6.98 -13.36
C SER A 552 10.93 7.80 -14.58
N ASP A 553 11.39 7.14 -15.63
CA ASP A 553 11.66 7.73 -16.95
C ASP A 553 10.44 7.66 -17.90
N LEU A 554 9.23 7.41 -17.37
CA LEU A 554 7.99 7.47 -18.15
C LEU A 554 7.69 8.90 -18.60
N VAL A 555 7.23 9.03 -19.85
CA VAL A 555 6.86 10.32 -20.45
C VAL A 555 5.34 10.45 -20.47
N ASN A 556 4.77 11.06 -19.43
CA ASN A 556 3.34 11.25 -19.24
C ASN A 556 2.78 12.61 -19.74
N ASN A 557 3.63 13.53 -20.20
CA ASN A 557 3.28 14.84 -20.75
C ASN A 557 2.34 15.66 -19.83
N GLY A 558 2.64 15.67 -18.53
CA GLY A 558 1.82 16.32 -17.51
C GLY A 558 0.42 15.73 -17.32
N ILE A 559 0.15 14.52 -17.82
CA ILE A 559 -1.12 13.80 -17.64
C ILE A 559 -0.96 12.75 -16.55
N PHE A 560 -1.94 12.65 -15.67
CA PHE A 560 -2.05 11.58 -14.67
C PHE A 560 -3.53 11.27 -14.43
N TYR A 561 -3.80 10.18 -13.74
CA TYR A 561 -5.17 9.73 -13.52
C TYR A 561 -5.36 9.43 -12.04
N THR A 562 -6.49 9.87 -11.49
CA THR A 562 -6.91 9.52 -10.13
C THR A 562 -8.31 8.96 -10.16
N ASP A 563 -8.59 8.03 -9.25
CA ASP A 563 -9.92 7.48 -9.12
C ASP A 563 -10.92 8.48 -8.48
N SER A 564 -12.20 8.31 -8.78
CA SER A 564 -13.32 9.03 -8.17
C SER A 564 -14.10 8.06 -7.29
N ASN A 565 -13.93 8.21 -5.97
CA ASN A 565 -14.52 7.37 -4.93
C ASN A 565 -14.28 5.86 -5.15
N GLY A 566 -13.14 5.50 -5.73
CA GLY A 566 -12.75 4.11 -5.98
C GLY A 566 -13.44 3.43 -7.17
N ARG A 567 -14.14 4.19 -8.03
CA ARG A 567 -14.92 3.62 -9.15
C ARG A 567 -14.35 3.94 -10.53
N GLN A 568 -14.57 5.17 -10.99
CA GLN A 568 -14.15 5.63 -12.31
C GLN A 568 -12.82 6.39 -12.21
N THR A 569 -11.97 6.24 -13.21
CA THR A 569 -10.70 6.99 -13.28
C THR A 569 -10.91 8.28 -14.06
N LEU A 570 -10.43 9.39 -13.52
CA LEU A 570 -10.52 10.70 -14.13
C LEU A 570 -9.13 11.17 -14.55
N LYS A 571 -9.02 11.52 -15.84
CA LYS A 571 -7.84 12.16 -16.41
C LYS A 571 -7.66 13.53 -15.79
N ARG A 572 -6.44 13.78 -15.32
CA ARG A 572 -5.97 15.06 -14.79
C ARG A 572 -4.85 15.56 -15.68
N ARG A 573 -4.77 16.88 -15.83
CA ARG A 573 -3.64 17.53 -16.48
C ARG A 573 -3.10 18.63 -15.59
N LEU A 574 -1.78 18.61 -15.42
CA LEU A 574 -1.04 19.58 -14.63
C LEU A 574 -1.37 21.01 -15.09
N ASN A 575 -1.78 21.86 -14.15
CA ASN A 575 -2.12 23.27 -14.36
C ASN A 575 -3.29 23.55 -15.34
N GLU A 576 -4.18 22.57 -15.59
CA GLU A 576 -5.30 22.74 -16.52
C GLU A 576 -6.64 22.35 -15.90
N ARG A 577 -7.73 22.99 -16.37
CA ARG A 577 -9.11 22.55 -16.14
C ARG A 577 -9.83 22.47 -17.48
N PRO A 578 -10.64 21.43 -17.71
CA PRO A 578 -11.20 21.16 -19.04
C PRO A 578 -12.31 22.15 -19.45
N GLN A 579 -12.86 22.91 -18.50
CA GLN A 579 -14.04 23.75 -18.73
C GLN A 579 -13.80 25.26 -18.60
N TRP A 580 -12.68 25.70 -18.02
CA TRP A 580 -12.37 27.12 -17.87
C TRP A 580 -10.87 27.35 -17.91
N ASN A 581 -10.48 28.58 -18.26
CA ASN A 581 -9.08 29.00 -18.22
C ASN A 581 -8.65 29.16 -16.77
N LEU A 582 -7.71 28.32 -16.34
CA LEU A 582 -7.21 28.28 -14.98
C LEU A 582 -6.00 29.21 -14.81
N THR A 583 -6.02 30.01 -13.75
CA THR A 583 -4.84 30.71 -13.22
C THR A 583 -4.63 30.23 -11.79
N LEU A 584 -3.45 29.67 -11.49
CA LEU A 584 -3.10 29.12 -10.17
C LEU A 584 -2.16 30.06 -9.43
N GLU A 585 -2.56 30.58 -8.27
CA GLU A 585 -1.64 31.21 -7.32
C GLU A 585 -0.89 30.18 -6.47
N GLU A 586 -1.50 29.01 -6.23
CA GLU A 586 -0.91 27.86 -5.53
C GLU A 586 -0.81 26.66 -6.49
N PRO A 587 0.22 26.62 -7.37
CA PRO A 587 0.34 25.58 -8.40
C PRO A 587 0.61 24.19 -7.85
N ILE A 588 1.13 24.05 -6.63
CA ILE A 588 1.33 22.74 -6.00
C ILE A 588 -0.01 22.23 -5.47
N ALA A 589 -0.62 22.96 -4.54
CA ALA A 589 -1.88 22.56 -3.91
C ALA A 589 -3.04 22.46 -4.90
N GLY A 590 -3.08 23.31 -5.93
CA GLY A 590 -4.08 23.31 -7.00
C GLY A 590 -4.00 22.11 -7.96
N ASN A 591 -2.96 21.28 -7.86
CA ASN A 591 -2.82 20.04 -8.64
C ASN A 591 -2.87 18.77 -7.80
N TYR A 592 -3.15 18.89 -6.50
CA TYR A 592 -3.46 17.75 -5.66
C TYR A 592 -4.91 17.29 -5.86
N TYR A 593 -5.11 15.99 -5.96
CA TYR A 593 -6.41 15.34 -6.11
C TYR A 593 -6.57 14.24 -5.06
N PRO A 594 -7.82 13.88 -4.70
CA PRO A 594 -8.05 12.74 -3.84
C PRO A 594 -7.67 11.46 -4.61
N VAL A 595 -6.90 10.60 -3.95
CA VAL A 595 -6.54 9.25 -4.38
C VAL A 595 -7.18 8.32 -3.36
N THR A 596 -8.30 7.70 -3.75
CA THR A 596 -9.07 6.88 -2.81
C THR A 596 -8.59 5.43 -2.84
N ASN A 597 -8.28 4.94 -4.04
CA ASN A 597 -7.78 3.60 -4.30
C ASN A 597 -6.52 3.60 -5.19
N GLU A 598 -6.44 4.47 -6.21
CA GLU A 598 -5.36 4.43 -7.20
C GLU A 598 -5.01 5.79 -7.85
N ILE A 599 -3.72 5.94 -8.16
CA ILE A 599 -3.16 6.98 -9.02
C ILE A 599 -2.21 6.33 -10.03
N PHE A 600 -2.23 6.78 -11.28
CA PHE A 600 -1.28 6.30 -12.27
C PHE A 600 -0.85 7.34 -13.29
N ILE A 601 0.33 7.08 -13.86
CA ILE A 601 0.85 7.74 -15.05
C ILE A 601 1.18 6.66 -16.09
N GLU A 602 1.16 7.02 -17.37
CA GLU A 602 1.50 6.11 -18.45
C GLU A 602 2.18 6.84 -19.60
N ASP A 603 3.10 6.13 -20.26
CA ASP A 603 3.58 6.46 -21.60
C ASP A 603 2.77 5.68 -22.66
N LYS A 604 3.28 5.56 -23.89
CA LYS A 604 2.61 4.81 -24.96
C LYS A 604 2.47 3.31 -24.66
N ASP A 605 3.42 2.73 -23.92
CA ASP A 605 3.60 1.30 -23.80
C ASP A 605 3.43 0.79 -22.36
N THR A 606 3.72 1.61 -21.34
CA THR A 606 3.79 1.23 -19.92
C THR A 606 3.04 2.21 -19.02
N ARG A 607 2.30 1.64 -18.06
CA ARG A 607 1.63 2.33 -16.97
C ARG A 607 2.29 2.00 -15.63
N MET A 608 2.62 3.02 -14.85
CA MET A 608 3.01 2.91 -13.44
C MET A 608 1.80 3.29 -12.57
N THR A 609 1.30 2.33 -11.79
CA THR A 609 0.13 2.52 -10.91
C THR A 609 0.52 2.35 -9.44
N ILE A 610 0.07 3.26 -8.59
CA ILE A 610 0.19 3.17 -7.14
C ILE A 610 -1.22 2.95 -6.57
N LEU A 611 -1.40 1.85 -5.84
CA LEU A 611 -2.61 1.61 -5.05
C LEU A 611 -2.37 2.00 -3.59
N THR A 612 -3.36 2.60 -2.96
CA THR A 612 -3.27 3.10 -1.58
C THR A 612 -4.15 2.26 -0.65
N ASP A 613 -3.74 2.03 0.60
CA ASP A 613 -4.55 1.29 1.61
C ASP A 613 -5.64 2.16 2.25
N ARG A 614 -5.62 3.46 1.97
CA ARG A 614 -6.50 4.51 2.49
C ARG A 614 -6.56 5.67 1.51
N SER A 615 -7.49 6.60 1.72
CA SER A 615 -7.51 7.84 0.94
C SER A 615 -6.28 8.71 1.25
N GLN A 616 -5.66 9.27 0.22
CA GLN A 616 -4.50 10.16 0.30
C GLN A 616 -4.66 11.32 -0.70
N GLY A 617 -3.94 12.42 -0.48
CA GLY A 617 -3.72 13.44 -1.50
C GLY A 617 -2.59 13.03 -2.43
N GLY A 618 -2.80 13.09 -3.74
CA GLY A 618 -1.79 12.72 -4.73
C GLY A 618 -1.78 13.59 -5.98
N THR A 619 -0.65 13.58 -6.69
CA THR A 619 -0.42 14.39 -7.88
C THR A 619 0.74 13.86 -8.74
N SER A 620 0.98 14.50 -9.89
CA SER A 620 2.16 14.36 -10.75
C SER A 620 2.61 15.76 -11.14
N LEU A 621 3.58 16.32 -10.39
CA LEU A 621 4.07 17.70 -10.58
C LEU A 621 5.19 17.79 -11.62
N GLU A 622 5.90 16.68 -11.82
CA GLU A 622 7.01 16.56 -12.76
C GLU A 622 6.82 15.32 -13.64
N GLU A 623 7.50 15.32 -14.79
CA GLU A 623 7.44 14.23 -15.75
C GLU A 623 7.93 12.91 -15.12
N GLY A 624 7.21 11.81 -15.35
CA GLY A 624 7.59 10.48 -14.86
C GLY A 624 7.41 10.29 -13.35
N GLN A 625 6.80 11.26 -12.65
CA GLN A 625 6.68 11.27 -11.19
C GLN A 625 5.23 11.08 -10.71
N ILE A 626 5.05 10.29 -9.65
CA ILE A 626 3.84 10.28 -8.82
C ILE A 626 4.21 10.69 -7.40
N GLU A 627 3.52 11.67 -6.84
CA GLU A 627 3.66 12.13 -5.46
C GLU A 627 2.39 11.78 -4.66
N LEU A 628 2.57 11.21 -3.46
CA LEU A 628 1.49 10.91 -2.52
C LEU A 628 1.84 11.45 -1.13
N MET A 629 0.93 12.18 -0.52
CA MET A 629 1.07 12.66 0.84
C MET A 629 0.64 11.59 1.84
N LEU A 630 1.51 11.34 2.82
CA LEU A 630 1.42 10.18 3.70
C LEU A 630 0.97 10.54 5.12
N HIS A 631 1.44 11.68 5.64
CA HIS A 631 1.13 12.16 6.99
C HIS A 631 1.34 13.67 7.10
N ARG A 632 0.60 14.34 7.98
CA ARG A 632 0.65 15.80 8.19
C ARG A 632 0.61 16.09 9.68
N ARG A 633 1.46 17.02 10.13
CA ARG A 633 1.41 17.57 11.48
C ARG A 633 1.66 19.08 11.41
N LEU A 634 0.63 19.85 11.74
CA LEU A 634 0.58 21.30 11.58
C LEU A 634 0.37 21.98 12.94
N LEU A 635 0.85 23.21 13.06
CA LEU A 635 0.87 23.95 14.34
C LEU A 635 -0.10 25.12 14.37
N HIS A 636 -0.83 25.34 13.28
CA HIS A 636 -1.81 26.41 13.12
C HIS A 636 -3.13 25.85 12.58
N ASP A 637 -4.23 26.47 12.99
CA ASP A 637 -5.55 26.30 12.40
C ASP A 637 -5.60 27.07 11.06
N ASP A 638 -6.39 26.59 10.10
CA ASP A 638 -6.62 27.27 8.82
C ASP A 638 -7.82 28.23 8.85
N ALA A 639 -8.52 28.31 9.99
CA ALA A 639 -9.61 29.23 10.29
C ALA A 639 -10.81 29.10 9.34
N PHE A 640 -11.17 27.84 9.08
CA PHE A 640 -12.43 27.43 8.44
C PHE A 640 -13.46 26.85 9.42
N GLY A 641 -13.22 26.91 10.74
CA GLY A 641 -14.25 26.67 11.78
C GLY A 641 -13.86 25.66 12.86
N VAL A 642 -12.88 24.79 12.61
CA VAL A 642 -12.44 23.77 13.57
C VAL A 642 -11.82 24.40 14.82
N GLY A 643 -11.00 25.42 14.64
CA GLY A 643 -10.37 26.16 15.73
C GLY A 643 -9.31 25.35 16.47
N GLU A 644 -8.72 24.34 15.81
CA GLU A 644 -7.63 23.50 16.31
C GLU A 644 -6.65 23.23 15.17
N ALA A 645 -5.35 23.24 15.47
CA ALA A 645 -4.35 22.78 14.52
C ALA A 645 -4.40 21.25 14.36
N LEU A 646 -4.06 20.74 13.17
CA LEU A 646 -3.90 19.30 12.93
C LEU A 646 -2.61 18.77 13.59
N ASN A 647 -2.64 18.60 14.92
CA ASN A 647 -1.49 18.24 15.75
C ASN A 647 -1.76 16.97 16.57
N GLU A 648 -2.03 15.86 15.86
CA GLU A 648 -2.41 14.58 16.47
C GLU A 648 -1.30 14.03 17.38
N THR A 649 -1.70 13.51 18.55
CA THR A 649 -0.76 12.90 19.51
C THR A 649 -1.29 11.59 20.08
N ALA A 650 -0.37 10.68 20.40
CA ALA A 650 -0.66 9.45 21.12
C ALA A 650 0.38 9.24 22.23
N ASN A 651 -0.07 8.97 23.45
CA ASN A 651 0.80 8.82 24.64
C ASN A 651 1.77 10.01 24.85
N GLY A 652 1.33 11.24 24.55
CA GLY A 652 2.10 12.47 24.77
C GLY A 652 3.16 12.80 23.70
N VAL A 653 3.24 12.01 22.62
CA VAL A 653 4.12 12.29 21.46
C VAL A 653 3.29 12.39 20.19
N GLY A 654 3.85 12.98 19.13
CA GLY A 654 3.17 13.06 17.83
C GLY A 654 2.76 11.70 17.30
N LEU A 655 1.58 11.61 16.68
CA LEU A 655 1.04 10.36 16.17
C LEU A 655 1.98 9.71 15.13
N VAL A 656 2.18 8.40 15.26
CA VAL A 656 2.93 7.58 14.31
C VAL A 656 1.95 6.89 13.37
N VAL A 657 2.16 7.06 12.07
CA VAL A 657 1.32 6.47 11.02
C VAL A 657 2.07 5.33 10.37
N ARG A 658 1.44 4.16 10.30
CA ARG A 658 1.89 3.06 9.45
C ARG A 658 0.88 2.87 8.31
N GLY A 659 1.37 2.71 7.10
CA GLY A 659 0.54 2.44 5.93
C GLY A 659 1.26 1.66 4.85
N LYS A 660 0.50 1.29 3.82
CA LYS A 660 0.94 0.39 2.76
C LYS A 660 0.48 0.90 1.40
N GLN A 661 1.38 0.87 0.43
CA GLN A 661 1.09 1.11 -0.97
C GLN A 661 1.53 -0.09 -1.82
N ARG A 662 0.81 -0.39 -2.90
CA ARG A 662 1.20 -1.39 -3.91
C ARG A 662 1.60 -0.68 -5.18
N VAL A 663 2.76 -1.06 -5.72
CA VAL A 663 3.29 -0.45 -6.94
C VAL A 663 3.29 -1.49 -8.06
N LEU A 664 2.65 -1.13 -9.18
CA LEU A 664 2.42 -2.01 -10.31
C LEU A 664 2.92 -1.36 -11.60
N PHE A 665 3.55 -2.17 -12.45
CA PHE A 665 3.95 -1.78 -13.80
C PHE A 665 3.35 -2.75 -14.80
N ARG A 666 2.63 -2.22 -15.79
CA ARG A 666 1.87 -3.01 -16.77
C ARG A 666 1.85 -2.31 -18.12
N ASN A 667 1.40 -3.01 -19.16
CA ASN A 667 1.21 -2.41 -20.47
C ASN A 667 0.11 -1.33 -20.41
N ALA A 668 0.35 -0.19 -21.05
CA ALA A 668 -0.60 0.92 -21.13
C ALA A 668 -1.83 0.58 -22.00
N GLY A 669 -2.97 1.21 -21.72
CA GLY A 669 -4.20 1.06 -22.52
C GLY A 669 -5.52 1.04 -21.72
N GLU A 670 -6.65 1.24 -22.42
CA GLU A 670 -7.98 1.40 -21.81
C GLU A 670 -8.57 0.12 -21.18
N ASN A 671 -8.09 -1.06 -21.57
CA ASN A 671 -8.57 -2.34 -21.03
C ASN A 671 -7.85 -2.79 -19.74
N TYR A 672 -6.98 -1.95 -19.18
CA TYR A 672 -6.23 -2.31 -17.98
C TYR A 672 -7.12 -2.20 -16.72
N ASN A 673 -7.19 -3.30 -15.97
CA ASN A 673 -8.09 -3.42 -14.83
C ASN A 673 -7.32 -3.81 -13.55
N THR A 674 -7.13 -2.82 -12.68
CA THR A 674 -6.55 -2.95 -11.34
C THR A 674 -7.56 -3.34 -10.29
N THR A 675 -8.86 -3.38 -10.62
CA THR A 675 -9.93 -3.48 -9.62
C THR A 675 -9.84 -4.76 -8.80
N LYS A 676 -9.41 -5.89 -9.38
CA LYS A 676 -9.17 -7.12 -8.59
C LYS A 676 -8.08 -6.93 -7.53
N GLU A 677 -6.99 -6.23 -7.85
CA GLU A 677 -5.89 -5.96 -6.92
C GLU A 677 -6.29 -4.93 -5.85
N ILE A 678 -7.07 -3.92 -6.23
CA ILE A 678 -7.68 -2.93 -5.33
C ILE A 678 -8.62 -3.63 -4.33
N LEU A 679 -9.54 -4.45 -4.82
CA LEU A 679 -10.47 -5.19 -3.98
C LEU A 679 -9.73 -6.21 -3.09
N ALA A 680 -8.67 -6.84 -3.59
CA ALA A 680 -7.79 -7.70 -2.81
C ALA A 680 -6.91 -6.94 -1.79
N MET A 681 -6.87 -5.61 -1.83
CA MET A 681 -6.18 -4.75 -0.86
C MET A 681 -7.14 -4.18 0.19
N HIS A 682 -8.36 -3.81 -0.21
CA HIS A 682 -9.35 -3.21 0.70
C HIS A 682 -10.27 -4.23 1.37
N LEU A 683 -10.57 -5.34 0.69
CA LEU A 683 -11.34 -6.46 1.21
C LEU A 683 -10.41 -7.66 1.44
N GLU A 684 -9.28 -7.39 2.10
CA GLU A 684 -8.35 -8.44 2.51
C GLU A 684 -9.05 -9.47 3.40
N PRO A 685 -8.71 -10.76 3.31
CA PRO A 685 -9.27 -11.76 4.20
C PRO A 685 -9.10 -11.37 5.66
N ILE A 686 -10.19 -11.34 6.43
CA ILE A 686 -10.06 -11.09 7.86
C ILE A 686 -9.30 -12.26 8.49
N VAL A 687 -8.39 -11.95 9.41
CA VAL A 687 -7.56 -12.94 10.10
C VAL A 687 -7.90 -12.91 11.58
N LEU A 688 -8.46 -14.00 12.08
CA LEU A 688 -8.73 -14.17 13.52
C LEU A 688 -7.91 -15.33 14.06
N VAL A 689 -7.37 -15.16 15.27
CA VAL A 689 -6.52 -16.14 15.93
C VAL A 689 -7.25 -16.71 17.13
N ALA A 690 -7.18 -18.03 17.34
CA ALA A 690 -7.69 -18.67 18.54
C ALA A 690 -6.60 -19.54 19.17
N ASP A 691 -6.58 -19.59 20.50
CA ASP A 691 -5.70 -20.49 21.25
C ASP A 691 -6.14 -21.93 20.98
N ALA A 692 -5.16 -22.79 20.69
CA ALA A 692 -5.40 -24.18 20.34
C ALA A 692 -4.55 -25.12 21.20
N LYS A 693 -4.08 -24.69 22.37
CA LYS A 693 -3.22 -25.50 23.28
C LYS A 693 -3.74 -26.92 23.58
N ASP A 694 -5.06 -27.08 23.65
CA ASP A 694 -5.72 -28.35 24.02
C ASP A 694 -6.20 -29.15 22.78
N LEU A 695 -5.97 -28.62 21.58
CA LEU A 695 -6.41 -29.23 20.32
C LEU A 695 -5.31 -30.13 19.76
N THR A 696 -5.59 -31.41 19.50
CA THR A 696 -4.62 -32.24 18.77
C THR A 696 -4.63 -31.93 17.28
N TYR A 697 -3.54 -32.22 16.58
CA TYR A 697 -3.47 -32.06 15.12
C TYR A 697 -4.57 -32.88 14.41
N ASP A 698 -4.81 -34.13 14.84
CA ASP A 698 -5.86 -34.98 14.26
C ASP A 698 -7.26 -34.40 14.50
N GLN A 699 -7.52 -33.83 15.68
CA GLN A 699 -8.77 -33.13 15.97
C GLN A 699 -8.94 -31.89 15.07
N TRP A 700 -7.89 -31.09 14.91
CA TRP A 700 -7.91 -29.95 14.01
C TRP A 700 -8.19 -30.35 12.55
N MET A 701 -7.62 -31.48 12.09
CA MET A 701 -7.87 -32.03 10.75
C MET A 701 -9.34 -32.41 10.50
N THR A 702 -10.14 -32.60 11.56
CA THR A 702 -11.59 -32.86 11.42
C THR A 702 -12.40 -31.60 11.14
N LEU A 703 -11.83 -30.41 11.32
CA LEU A 703 -12.52 -29.14 11.07
C LEU A 703 -12.95 -29.05 9.60
N LYS A 704 -14.21 -28.69 9.42
CA LYS A 704 -14.82 -28.49 8.10
C LYS A 704 -14.29 -27.20 7.46
N ARG A 705 -14.72 -26.95 6.23
CA ARG A 705 -14.33 -25.78 5.44
C ARG A 705 -15.57 -25.29 4.72
N LEU A 706 -15.60 -24.01 4.38
CA LEU A 706 -16.66 -23.42 3.58
C LEU A 706 -16.11 -22.86 2.28
N THR A 707 -16.91 -22.98 1.23
CA THR A 707 -16.81 -22.17 0.01
C THR A 707 -18.20 -21.65 -0.29
N GLY A 708 -18.45 -20.35 -0.14
CA GLY A 708 -19.80 -19.81 -0.25
C GLY A 708 -20.37 -19.85 -1.67
N LEU A 709 -19.51 -19.77 -2.70
CA LEU A 709 -19.93 -19.82 -4.10
C LEU A 709 -19.68 -21.20 -4.73
N LYS A 710 -20.55 -21.62 -5.65
CA LYS A 710 -20.35 -22.87 -6.42
C LYS A 710 -19.17 -22.77 -7.38
N THR A 711 -19.01 -21.61 -8.01
CA THR A 711 -17.90 -21.24 -8.90
C THR A 711 -17.46 -19.81 -8.60
N GLU A 712 -16.25 -19.43 -9.05
CA GLU A 712 -15.86 -18.02 -9.01
C GLU A 712 -16.83 -17.15 -9.81
N LEU A 713 -16.96 -15.90 -9.40
CA LEU A 713 -17.64 -14.89 -10.20
C LEU A 713 -16.86 -14.64 -11.50
N PRO A 714 -17.56 -14.41 -12.62
CA PRO A 714 -16.91 -14.06 -13.88
C PRO A 714 -16.01 -12.82 -13.75
N THR A 715 -14.94 -12.79 -14.53
CA THR A 715 -14.11 -11.59 -14.66
C THR A 715 -14.98 -10.39 -15.05
N GLY A 716 -14.85 -9.31 -14.29
CA GLY A 716 -15.64 -8.10 -14.45
C GLY A 716 -16.76 -7.95 -13.43
N LEU A 717 -17.11 -9.01 -12.68
CA LEU A 717 -18.20 -8.96 -11.70
C LEU A 717 -17.67 -8.99 -10.26
N HIS A 718 -18.17 -8.08 -9.42
CA HIS A 718 -17.93 -8.04 -7.99
C HIS A 718 -19.26 -8.15 -7.22
N LEU A 719 -19.32 -9.05 -6.23
CA LEU A 719 -20.41 -9.09 -5.25
C LEU A 719 -20.18 -7.99 -4.22
N LEU A 720 -20.79 -6.83 -4.47
CA LEU A 720 -20.64 -5.62 -3.66
C LEU A 720 -21.38 -5.71 -2.32
N THR A 721 -22.48 -6.46 -2.27
CA THR A 721 -23.27 -6.64 -1.04
C THR A 721 -23.94 -8.00 -1.03
N LEU A 722 -23.85 -8.69 0.11
CA LEU A 722 -24.70 -9.81 0.50
C LEU A 722 -25.03 -9.63 1.97
N GLU A 723 -26.27 -9.29 2.29
CA GLU A 723 -26.70 -9.04 3.66
C GLU A 723 -28.16 -9.44 3.91
N PRO A 724 -28.56 -9.68 5.17
CA PRO A 724 -29.96 -9.84 5.53
C PRO A 724 -30.75 -8.56 5.22
N TRP A 725 -31.94 -8.70 4.63
CA TRP A 725 -32.89 -7.59 4.42
C TRP A 725 -34.13 -7.71 5.31
N SER A 726 -34.63 -8.93 5.46
CA SER A 726 -35.69 -9.30 6.41
C SER A 726 -35.60 -10.79 6.71
N LYS A 727 -36.42 -11.32 7.63
CA LYS A 727 -36.40 -12.73 8.06
C LYS A 727 -36.32 -13.77 6.93
N SER A 728 -36.86 -13.48 5.74
CA SER A 728 -36.85 -14.39 4.58
C SER A 728 -36.29 -13.77 3.30
N LYS A 729 -35.62 -12.60 3.39
CA LYS A 729 -35.09 -11.90 2.22
C LYS A 729 -33.67 -11.42 2.42
N LEU A 730 -32.88 -11.48 1.35
CA LEU A 730 -31.53 -10.94 1.28
C LEU A 730 -31.49 -9.70 0.40
N LEU A 731 -30.53 -8.84 0.65
CA LEU A 731 -30.12 -7.76 -0.24
C LEU A 731 -28.82 -8.18 -0.93
N ILE A 732 -28.86 -8.23 -2.26
CA ILE A 732 -27.70 -8.58 -3.10
C ILE A 732 -27.40 -7.45 -4.06
N ARG A 733 -26.13 -7.05 -4.16
CA ARG A 733 -25.65 -6.09 -5.16
C ARG A 733 -24.49 -6.65 -5.95
N PHE A 734 -24.55 -6.48 -7.26
CA PHE A 734 -23.45 -6.77 -8.16
C PHE A 734 -22.97 -5.50 -8.83
N GLU A 735 -21.67 -5.35 -8.92
CA GLU A 735 -21.00 -4.32 -9.70
C GLU A 735 -20.26 -4.96 -10.87
N ASN A 736 -20.49 -4.43 -12.07
CA ASN A 736 -19.58 -4.69 -13.18
C ASN A 736 -18.48 -3.62 -13.18
N TYR A 737 -17.25 -4.02 -12.84
CA TYR A 737 -16.14 -3.11 -12.66
C TYR A 737 -15.33 -2.86 -13.95
N LEU A 738 -15.67 -3.53 -15.06
CA LEU A 738 -14.99 -3.33 -16.36
C LEU A 738 -15.23 -1.93 -16.91
N GLU A 739 -14.26 -1.44 -17.67
CA GLU A 739 -14.44 -0.28 -18.55
C GLU A 739 -15.34 -0.65 -19.75
N LYS A 740 -15.92 0.37 -20.39
CA LYS A 740 -16.83 0.18 -21.51
C LYS A 740 -16.08 -0.36 -22.75
N SER A 741 -16.52 -1.50 -23.27
CA SER A 741 -16.05 -2.09 -24.53
C SER A 741 -17.15 -2.98 -25.15
N ASP A 742 -16.94 -3.48 -26.36
CA ASP A 742 -17.91 -4.36 -27.04
C ASP A 742 -18.16 -5.69 -26.30
N THR A 743 -17.23 -6.10 -25.42
CA THR A 743 -17.29 -7.36 -24.67
C THR A 743 -17.41 -7.15 -23.15
N SER A 744 -17.68 -5.92 -22.70
CA SER A 744 -17.67 -5.59 -21.27
C SER A 744 -19.01 -5.82 -20.55
N THR A 745 -20.03 -6.34 -21.22
CA THR A 745 -21.26 -6.81 -20.55
C THR A 745 -21.03 -8.20 -19.96
N VAL A 746 -21.31 -8.34 -18.67
CA VAL A 746 -21.11 -9.58 -17.92
C VAL A 746 -22.45 -10.19 -17.54
N GLU A 747 -22.56 -11.51 -17.63
CA GLU A 747 -23.77 -12.26 -17.26
C GLU A 747 -23.52 -13.11 -16.01
N ILE A 748 -24.53 -13.26 -15.16
CA ILE A 748 -24.48 -14.13 -13.98
C ILE A 748 -25.84 -14.80 -13.75
N ASP A 749 -25.81 -16.10 -13.46
CA ASP A 749 -27.00 -16.89 -13.09
C ASP A 749 -27.15 -16.91 -11.57
N LEU A 750 -28.22 -16.27 -11.08
CA LEU A 750 -28.53 -16.20 -9.65
C LEU A 750 -29.04 -17.53 -9.08
N SER A 751 -29.66 -18.38 -9.90
CA SER A 751 -30.28 -19.63 -9.41
C SER A 751 -29.26 -20.65 -8.91
N ASN A 752 -28.02 -20.59 -9.41
CA ASN A 752 -26.96 -21.55 -9.11
C ASN A 752 -25.69 -20.90 -8.57
N LEU A 753 -25.83 -19.76 -7.87
CA LEU A 753 -24.68 -18.96 -7.43
C LEU A 753 -24.02 -19.50 -6.15
N PHE A 754 -24.81 -19.70 -5.10
CA PHE A 754 -24.31 -20.08 -3.78
C PHE A 754 -24.32 -21.60 -3.58
N LYS A 755 -23.40 -22.12 -2.75
CA LYS A 755 -23.38 -23.56 -2.42
C LYS A 755 -24.50 -23.96 -1.48
N ASN A 756 -24.77 -23.14 -0.47
CA ASN A 756 -25.67 -23.44 0.63
C ASN A 756 -26.97 -22.61 0.64
N LEU A 757 -27.19 -21.81 -0.41
CA LEU A 757 -28.41 -21.00 -0.59
C LEU A 757 -28.99 -21.27 -1.98
N ASN A 758 -30.31 -21.34 -2.05
CA ASN A 758 -31.06 -21.36 -3.29
C ASN A 758 -31.92 -20.09 -3.39
N ILE A 759 -31.81 -19.37 -4.52
CA ILE A 759 -32.57 -18.15 -4.78
C ILE A 759 -33.89 -18.52 -5.45
N LYS A 760 -35.03 -18.15 -4.83
CA LYS A 760 -36.39 -18.50 -5.29
C LYS A 760 -37.00 -17.46 -6.22
N SER A 761 -36.77 -16.19 -5.92
CA SER A 761 -37.26 -15.04 -6.67
C SER A 761 -36.44 -13.82 -6.30
N PHE A 762 -36.43 -12.81 -7.17
CA PHE A 762 -35.79 -11.53 -6.90
C PHE A 762 -36.57 -10.38 -7.50
N GLU A 763 -36.41 -9.21 -6.90
CA GLU A 763 -36.98 -7.94 -7.34
C GLU A 763 -35.84 -6.93 -7.48
N GLU A 764 -35.71 -6.31 -8.65
CA GLU A 764 -34.72 -5.26 -8.88
C GLU A 764 -35.21 -3.90 -8.35
N THR A 765 -34.33 -3.24 -7.62
CA THR A 765 -34.58 -1.96 -6.96
C THR A 765 -33.51 -0.93 -7.29
N THR A 766 -33.77 0.33 -6.96
CA THR A 766 -32.76 1.39 -6.89
C THR A 766 -31.62 0.99 -5.95
N LEU A 767 -30.47 1.68 -6.03
CA LEU A 767 -29.29 1.40 -5.22
C LEU A 767 -29.58 1.37 -3.70
N ALA A 768 -30.48 2.25 -3.24
CA ALA A 768 -30.91 2.34 -1.85
C ALA A 768 -31.92 1.25 -1.43
N ALA A 769 -32.29 0.34 -2.33
CA ALA A 769 -33.27 -0.72 -2.11
C ALA A 769 -34.65 -0.24 -1.60
N ASN A 770 -35.01 1.01 -1.88
CA ASN A 770 -36.22 1.65 -1.36
C ASN A 770 -37.32 1.82 -2.41
N GLN A 771 -37.02 1.62 -3.69
CA GLN A 771 -37.95 1.78 -4.81
C GLN A 771 -37.61 0.79 -5.93
N ARG A 772 -38.62 0.37 -6.69
CA ARG A 772 -38.44 -0.39 -7.93
C ARG A 772 -37.82 0.47 -9.04
N VAL A 773 -37.09 -0.16 -9.95
CA VAL A 773 -36.40 0.52 -11.07
C VAL A 773 -37.33 0.97 -12.21
N ASP A 774 -38.58 0.53 -12.20
CA ASP A 774 -39.60 0.78 -13.24
C ASP A 774 -40.18 2.21 -13.23
N LYS A 775 -39.65 3.11 -12.41
CA LYS A 775 -40.11 4.51 -12.35
C LYS A 775 -39.50 5.37 -13.46
N GLU A 776 -40.35 6.22 -14.05
CA GLU A 776 -39.92 7.20 -15.06
C GLU A 776 -38.97 8.26 -14.48
N LYS A 777 -37.85 8.47 -15.17
CA LYS A 777 -36.90 9.55 -14.87
C LYS A 777 -37.31 10.83 -15.57
N TRP A 778 -37.00 11.98 -14.99
CA TRP A 778 -37.19 13.26 -15.66
C TRP A 778 -36.20 13.42 -16.83
N SER A 779 -36.72 13.86 -17.97
CA SER A 779 -35.93 14.28 -19.13
C SER A 779 -35.62 15.77 -19.05
N TRP A 780 -34.41 16.16 -19.47
CA TRP A 780 -33.95 17.56 -19.47
C TRP A 780 -33.50 17.95 -20.86
N ASN A 781 -33.87 19.16 -21.29
CA ASN A 781 -33.32 19.75 -22.51
C ASN A 781 -31.87 20.17 -22.25
N LYS A 782 -30.97 19.76 -23.14
CA LYS A 782 -29.52 19.97 -22.99
C LYS A 782 -28.99 20.71 -24.21
N GLU A 783 -28.07 21.64 -24.01
CA GLU A 783 -27.42 22.38 -25.10
C GLU A 783 -26.59 21.46 -26.01
N ARG A 784 -26.06 20.38 -25.41
CA ARG A 784 -25.21 19.37 -26.06
C ARG A 784 -25.48 17.98 -25.48
N VAL A 785 -24.94 16.94 -26.11
CA VAL A 785 -25.00 15.57 -25.60
C VAL A 785 -23.70 15.24 -24.86
N PHE A 786 -23.77 14.33 -23.88
CA PHE A 786 -22.59 13.80 -23.21
C PHE A 786 -21.69 13.06 -24.21
N VAL A 787 -20.38 13.23 -24.04
CA VAL A 787 -19.38 12.47 -24.80
C VAL A 787 -19.31 11.05 -24.25
N GLU A 788 -18.89 10.09 -25.08
CA GLU A 788 -18.80 8.69 -24.66
C GLU A 788 -17.74 8.44 -23.57
N SER A 789 -16.62 9.17 -23.61
CA SER A 789 -15.53 9.07 -22.62
C SER A 789 -15.02 10.47 -22.27
N PHE A 790 -15.08 10.86 -21.00
CA PHE A 790 -14.52 12.13 -20.54
C PHE A 790 -12.99 12.17 -20.76
N ASN A 791 -12.29 11.09 -20.41
CA ASN A 791 -10.82 11.02 -20.48
C ASN A 791 -10.30 11.20 -21.92
N ASN A 792 -11.00 10.64 -22.91
CA ASN A 792 -10.60 10.71 -24.32
C ASN A 792 -10.89 12.08 -24.95
N ASN A 793 -11.88 12.80 -24.39
CA ASN A 793 -12.36 14.09 -24.90
C ASN A 793 -11.98 15.26 -23.97
N TYR A 794 -10.99 15.08 -23.10
CA TYR A 794 -10.58 16.08 -22.12
C TYR A 794 -10.26 17.42 -22.81
N GLY A 795 -11.02 18.46 -22.48
CA GLY A 795 -10.88 19.80 -23.07
C GLY A 795 -11.47 19.98 -24.47
N ASN A 796 -11.97 18.93 -25.12
CA ASN A 796 -12.54 18.98 -26.47
C ASN A 796 -13.95 18.36 -26.56
N PHE A 797 -14.94 19.05 -25.97
CA PHE A 797 -16.35 18.62 -25.96
C PHE A 797 -17.19 19.17 -27.14
N GLY A 798 -16.53 19.65 -28.21
CA GLY A 798 -17.16 20.33 -29.34
C GLY A 798 -17.51 19.44 -30.54
N GLU A 799 -16.71 18.41 -30.81
CA GLU A 799 -16.82 17.59 -32.03
C GLU A 799 -16.44 16.12 -31.77
N ILE A 800 -17.32 15.25 -31.22
CA ILE A 800 -17.08 13.78 -31.16
C ILE A 800 -18.39 12.99 -30.98
N LYS A 801 -18.33 11.70 -31.34
CA LYS A 801 -19.30 10.61 -31.07
C LYS A 801 -20.13 10.83 -29.80
N MET A 802 -21.42 10.98 -30.01
CA MET A 802 -22.42 11.06 -28.95
C MET A 802 -22.47 9.75 -28.16
N ALA A 803 -22.60 9.83 -26.83
CA ALA A 803 -22.91 8.65 -26.04
C ALA A 803 -24.20 8.01 -26.57
N LYS A 804 -24.12 6.75 -27.04
CA LYS A 804 -25.31 6.00 -27.44
C LYS A 804 -26.27 5.92 -26.26
N GLU A 805 -27.53 6.31 -26.46
CA GLU A 805 -28.58 6.04 -25.49
C GLU A 805 -28.72 4.52 -25.32
N ASN A 806 -28.88 4.11 -24.06
CA ASN A 806 -28.92 2.73 -23.56
C ASN A 806 -29.32 1.67 -24.59
N GLU A 807 -28.37 0.82 -25.01
CA GLU A 807 -28.73 -0.48 -25.58
C GLU A 807 -29.57 -1.23 -24.55
N MET A 808 -30.80 -1.62 -24.87
CA MET A 808 -31.62 -2.41 -23.97
C MET A 808 -30.98 -3.79 -23.83
N VAL A 809 -30.47 -4.08 -22.64
CA VAL A 809 -29.98 -5.40 -22.30
C VAL A 809 -31.09 -6.07 -21.50
N SER A 810 -31.66 -7.13 -22.06
CA SER A 810 -32.73 -7.89 -21.41
C SER A 810 -32.17 -9.07 -20.63
N ASP A 811 -32.61 -9.22 -19.39
CA ASP A 811 -32.36 -10.42 -18.60
C ASP A 811 -33.13 -11.62 -19.14
N ASN A 812 -32.68 -12.82 -18.78
CA ASN A 812 -33.36 -14.07 -19.11
C ASN A 812 -33.57 -14.91 -17.85
N GLY A 813 -34.75 -14.76 -17.22
CA GLY A 813 -35.07 -15.46 -15.97
C GLY A 813 -34.10 -15.07 -14.86
N PHE A 814 -33.34 -16.04 -14.32
CA PHE A 814 -32.33 -15.83 -13.27
C PHE A 814 -30.95 -15.42 -13.81
N VAL A 815 -30.78 -15.40 -15.13
CA VAL A 815 -29.56 -14.90 -15.77
C VAL A 815 -29.69 -13.40 -15.95
N ILE A 816 -29.01 -12.65 -15.08
CA ILE A 816 -28.96 -11.19 -15.12
C ILE A 816 -27.74 -10.72 -15.90
N LYS A 817 -27.87 -9.61 -16.62
CA LYS A 817 -26.78 -8.97 -17.36
C LYS A 817 -26.43 -7.62 -16.75
N LEU A 818 -25.14 -7.31 -16.68
CA LEU A 818 -24.62 -6.04 -16.17
C LEU A 818 -23.71 -5.41 -17.21
N LYS A 819 -24.01 -4.17 -17.62
CA LYS A 819 -23.12 -3.39 -18.47
C LYS A 819 -21.90 -2.91 -17.69
N ALA A 820 -20.84 -2.54 -18.39
CA ALA A 820 -19.67 -1.89 -17.77
C ALA A 820 -20.09 -0.74 -16.82
N LYS A 821 -19.47 -0.71 -15.64
CA LYS A 821 -19.69 0.25 -14.55
C LYS A 821 -21.08 0.23 -13.91
N GLU A 822 -21.97 -0.67 -14.32
CA GLU A 822 -23.31 -0.79 -13.76
C GLU A 822 -23.29 -1.45 -12.38
N ILE A 823 -24.12 -0.94 -11.46
CA ILE A 823 -24.46 -1.61 -10.21
C ILE A 823 -25.94 -1.94 -10.25
N ARG A 824 -26.27 -3.23 -10.08
CA ARG A 824 -27.66 -3.69 -9.98
C ARG A 824 -27.93 -4.20 -8.56
N THR A 825 -29.11 -3.86 -8.04
CA THR A 825 -29.50 -4.13 -6.64
C THR A 825 -30.78 -4.96 -6.62
N PHE A 826 -30.75 -6.05 -5.87
CA PHE A 826 -31.84 -7.02 -5.82
C PHE A 826 -32.24 -7.33 -4.38
N ILE A 827 -33.53 -7.34 -4.12
CA ILE A 827 -34.11 -7.97 -2.92
C ILE A 827 -34.53 -9.38 -3.32
N VAL A 828 -34.06 -10.38 -2.57
CA VAL A 828 -34.07 -11.78 -3.01
C VAL A 828 -34.74 -12.67 -1.97
N ASP A 829 -35.74 -13.45 -2.39
CA ASP A 829 -36.30 -14.54 -1.59
C ASP A 829 -35.43 -15.79 -1.74
N TYR A 830 -35.16 -16.48 -0.64
CA TYR A 830 -34.19 -17.58 -0.62
C TYR A 830 -34.58 -18.70 0.34
N GLU A 831 -33.90 -19.83 0.22
CA GLU A 831 -33.89 -20.91 1.21
C GLU A 831 -32.46 -21.44 1.41
N TYR A 832 -32.19 -21.95 2.61
CA TYR A 832 -30.96 -22.71 2.85
C TYR A 832 -31.11 -24.12 2.29
N LEU A 833 -30.03 -24.64 1.73
CA LEU A 833 -29.94 -26.03 1.31
C LEU A 833 -29.51 -26.88 2.52
N ASP A 834 -30.20 -27.99 2.76
CA ASP A 834 -29.77 -28.97 3.76
C ASP A 834 -28.47 -29.63 3.26
N GLU A 835 -27.35 -29.42 3.96
CA GLU A 835 -26.07 -30.12 3.73
C GLU A 835 -25.89 -31.31 4.68
#